data_AF-A0A1Q9DT90-F1
#
_entry.id   AF-A0A1Q9DT90-F1
#
_cell.length_a   1.000
_cell.length_b   1.000
_cell.length_c   1.000
_cell.angle_alpha   90.00
_cell.angle_beta   90.00
_cell.angle_gamma   90.00
#
_symmetry.space_group_name_H-M   'P 1'
#
loop_
_entity.id
_entity.type
_entity.pdbx_description
1 polymer ?
#
loop_
_entity_poly.entity_id
_entity_poly.type
_entity_poly.pdbx_seq_one_letter_code
_entity_poly.pdbx_strand_id
1 'polypeptide(L)'
;MLYKVAGCERPEEFTGCNGGTTRSHVMLAAVSSYVERHNFGRMAPQVVGNGIGYEAISSLYVDQAVAEAALRDSGLPLAFYQSWNASWFDPSVYFDNYTEIPTSSLARCNETWLGDASFMADYVTVSGDHEGLHPDGTAVCPDGFWFLAPSCRANPSRCVPSIASVTPRGRDIQQMLQKSAAFDMPLAISRPIDASARLALPHNFRVAFWNLAPTPDFLPMRMVAVQFPPQDNVAWAQGDLRTMFAGSLSEKLVSRDLSVLAPPVVELLTNFEVSNAVTDQLLFDLVDSNQSLCQWLLSNRAIWSSWIPDETQCSPGFGLHYISGGEYAASREDLDLIGCKACSSGRYSEQLFDQRGYTHTCDVCPAGRSQPSGAAVSCEPCGTGEYQDVAGSQTCKRCGIGTYQDETGSTGCKNCTSGTTTVGLGSISELDCGCPAGQINIATEGTAVCIVCQAGMQCPPLSSGTSLFSGASDLGKDYIPMLLPGFMSLEEEGLDVYKCDNSAACPGGRPGNCAGASKGISCFECADGQQWNGEECRPCQGWVRLGWIVAIVGVCACLPFAHRAKMEYTSQTREILVFTFLTILEIGGNVLQTLAITGQMTLEWPQLLVSMFSLLQVFAFEAADLGLSCVSGSRPLQQFGFQVAVLPCGLLWLLLVHFLFRMLSRGRKLTDLMASMGQMVVVCFQAVSNLSMVPFMCFRHPNGRHSNLQMLSILCGSDDHAAMMIMGTCLGALLCAFWAICVWILWRLPSWSMTENYQHHVAASEFLIDKFRLDSWWFGLPLLLRGPLLSLLDWAGRAGLAGWGLGLGCWCGLEMVMMSLTLIAYVVLLSLAWPFKVPILNAVDAACTWALILHLDLVRGFEDYGNGISGKSPI
;
A
#
# COMPACT_ATOMS: atom_id res chain seq x y z
N MET A 1 39.53 40.41 -38.55
CA MET A 1 38.26 40.21 -37.84
C MET A 1 38.53 39.17 -36.77
N LEU A 2 38.53 39.58 -35.51
CA LEU A 2 38.86 38.76 -34.34
C LEU A 2 37.59 38.56 -33.54
N TYR A 3 36.86 37.49 -33.84
CA TYR A 3 35.68 37.10 -33.08
C TYR A 3 36.00 35.74 -32.46
N LYS A 4 36.31 35.75 -31.17
CA LYS A 4 36.45 34.54 -30.36
C LYS A 4 35.12 34.36 -29.61
N VAL A 5 34.70 33.15 -29.30
CA VAL A 5 33.46 32.89 -28.53
C VAL A 5 33.79 32.04 -27.30
N ALA A 6 33.42 32.53 -26.12
CA ALA A 6 33.49 31.75 -24.88
C ALA A 6 32.49 30.59 -24.92
N GLY A 7 32.98 29.37 -24.69
CA GLY A 7 32.22 28.12 -24.73
C GLY A 7 32.53 27.19 -25.91
N CYS A 8 33.50 27.52 -26.77
CA CYS A 8 33.89 26.71 -27.94
C CYS A 8 35.26 26.03 -27.77
N GLU A 9 35.48 24.89 -28.44
CA GLU A 9 36.79 24.20 -28.46
C GLU A 9 37.84 24.99 -29.26
N ARG A 10 37.46 25.54 -30.42
CA ARG A 10 38.29 26.45 -31.22
C ARG A 10 37.54 27.77 -31.47
N PRO A 11 37.72 28.75 -30.58
CA PRO A 11 37.04 30.04 -30.67
C PRO A 11 37.34 30.80 -31.97
N GLU A 12 38.51 30.57 -32.59
CA GLU A 12 38.95 31.27 -33.81
C GLU A 12 38.29 30.75 -35.09
N GLU A 13 37.84 29.49 -35.08
CA GLU A 13 37.22 28.81 -36.23
C GLU A 13 35.71 28.62 -36.04
N PHE A 14 35.17 29.04 -34.88
CA PHE A 14 33.79 28.76 -34.44
C PHE A 14 33.43 27.25 -34.42
N THR A 15 34.41 26.39 -34.19
CA THR A 15 34.21 24.93 -34.16
C THR A 15 34.18 24.38 -32.72
N GLY A 16 33.40 23.32 -32.52
CA GLY A 16 33.26 22.64 -31.22
C GLY A 16 32.34 23.34 -30.20
N CYS A 17 31.43 24.22 -30.63
CA CYS A 17 30.49 24.94 -29.76
C CYS A 17 29.21 24.13 -29.43
N ASN A 18 29.21 22.80 -29.62
CA ASN A 18 28.01 21.95 -29.60
C ASN A 18 27.71 21.33 -28.21
N GLY A 19 28.02 22.02 -27.12
CA GLY A 19 27.67 21.58 -25.76
C GLY A 19 28.53 20.47 -25.15
N GLY A 20 29.67 20.12 -25.77
CA GLY A 20 30.72 19.33 -25.11
C GLY A 20 31.48 20.18 -24.07
N THR A 21 32.21 19.54 -23.15
CA THR A 21 33.14 20.24 -22.25
C THR A 21 34.23 20.93 -23.06
N THR A 22 34.06 22.21 -23.34
CA THR A 22 35.02 23.01 -24.08
C THR A 22 36.07 23.60 -23.16
N ARG A 23 37.24 23.97 -23.69
CA ARG A 23 38.38 24.42 -22.87
C ARG A 23 38.35 25.92 -22.53
N SER A 24 37.51 26.70 -23.19
CA SER A 24 37.52 28.17 -23.10
C SER A 24 36.19 28.69 -22.55
N HIS A 25 36.12 29.04 -21.27
CA HIS A 25 34.87 29.49 -20.61
C HIS A 25 34.76 31.01 -20.44
N VAL A 26 35.86 31.75 -20.64
CA VAL A 26 35.97 33.19 -20.39
C VAL A 26 36.69 33.83 -21.58
N MET A 27 36.22 35.01 -21.99
CA MET A 27 36.85 35.82 -23.03
C MET A 27 36.86 37.29 -22.64
N LEU A 28 37.99 37.93 -22.92
CA LEU A 28 38.27 39.34 -22.67
C LEU A 28 38.59 40.01 -24.02
N ALA A 29 37.71 40.89 -24.51
CA ALA A 29 37.92 41.55 -25.80
C ALA A 29 37.10 42.83 -25.99
N ALA A 30 37.61 43.72 -26.85
CA ALA A 30 36.85 44.87 -27.37
C ALA A 30 35.97 44.41 -28.54
N VAL A 31 34.72 44.07 -28.28
CA VAL A 31 33.78 43.56 -29.29
C VAL A 31 32.61 44.53 -29.47
N SER A 32 32.27 44.87 -30.72
CA SER A 32 31.03 45.58 -31.05
C SER A 32 29.85 44.61 -31.04
N SER A 33 28.84 44.93 -30.23
CA SER A 33 28.00 43.95 -29.54
C SER A 33 26.67 43.60 -30.19
N TYR A 34 26.41 43.98 -31.46
CA TYR A 34 25.06 43.84 -32.05
C TYR A 34 24.88 42.72 -33.09
N VAL A 35 25.91 42.42 -33.91
CA VAL A 35 25.70 41.60 -35.12
C VAL A 35 25.83 40.09 -34.86
N GLU A 36 26.49 39.65 -33.78
CA GLU A 36 26.87 38.23 -33.64
C GLU A 36 26.13 37.44 -32.55
N ARG A 37 25.48 38.09 -31.57
CA ARG A 37 24.73 37.39 -30.52
C ARG A 37 23.46 36.70 -31.02
N HIS A 38 22.89 37.19 -32.12
CA HIS A 38 21.67 36.65 -32.71
C HIS A 38 21.85 35.26 -33.33
N ASN A 39 23.08 34.87 -33.70
CA ASN A 39 23.34 33.58 -34.35
C ASN A 39 23.44 32.39 -33.38
N PHE A 40 23.64 32.62 -32.08
CA PHE A 40 23.91 31.55 -31.10
C PHE A 40 22.73 31.25 -30.15
N GLY A 41 21.61 31.98 -30.27
CA GLY A 41 20.38 31.72 -29.51
C GLY A 41 20.61 31.59 -28.00
N ARG A 42 20.23 30.44 -27.42
CA ARG A 42 20.37 30.16 -25.97
C ARG A 42 21.82 29.95 -25.50
N MET A 43 22.76 29.72 -26.43
CA MET A 43 24.19 29.51 -26.14
C MET A 43 24.99 30.81 -26.24
N ALA A 44 24.34 31.95 -26.45
CA ALA A 44 25.01 33.24 -26.48
C ALA A 44 25.70 33.52 -25.13
N PRO A 45 27.00 33.87 -25.13
CA PRO A 45 27.74 34.18 -23.91
C PRO A 45 27.15 35.40 -23.20
N GLN A 46 27.33 35.43 -21.88
CA GLN A 46 26.82 36.50 -21.03
C GLN A 46 27.91 37.56 -20.79
N VAL A 47 27.53 38.84 -20.91
CA VAL A 47 28.37 39.96 -20.49
C VAL A 47 28.31 40.07 -18.97
N VAL A 48 29.45 40.17 -18.30
CA VAL A 48 29.55 40.34 -16.84
C VAL A 48 30.30 41.61 -16.48
N GLY A 49 29.83 42.31 -15.44
CA GLY A 49 30.38 43.59 -14.99
C GLY A 49 30.27 44.73 -15.99
N ASN A 50 31.02 45.81 -15.75
CA ASN A 50 30.99 47.06 -16.53
C ASN A 50 32.08 47.14 -17.62
N GLY A 51 32.69 46.00 -17.95
CA GLY A 51 33.82 45.90 -18.88
C GLY A 51 35.17 45.67 -18.20
N ILE A 52 36.27 45.71 -18.97
CA ILE A 52 37.62 45.48 -18.45
C ILE A 52 38.23 46.76 -17.85
N GLY A 53 37.66 47.94 -18.17
CA GLY A 53 38.09 49.24 -17.62
C GLY A 53 39.00 50.05 -18.55
N TYR A 54 39.20 49.59 -19.80
CA TYR A 54 39.84 50.38 -20.86
C TYR A 54 39.00 50.50 -22.13
N GLU A 55 39.17 51.60 -22.85
CA GLU A 55 38.49 51.92 -24.10
C GLU A 55 39.41 51.64 -25.30
N ALA A 56 38.94 50.84 -26.25
CA ALA A 56 39.72 50.55 -27.45
C ALA A 56 39.51 51.62 -28.52
N ILE A 57 40.57 52.31 -28.94
CA ILE A 57 40.52 53.45 -29.86
C ILE A 57 41.02 53.03 -31.25
N SER A 58 40.14 53.07 -32.23
CA SER A 58 40.47 52.89 -33.65
C SER A 58 40.63 54.26 -34.32
N SER A 59 41.85 54.63 -34.71
CA SER A 59 42.12 55.92 -35.36
C SER A 59 43.30 55.85 -36.33
N LEU A 60 43.60 56.98 -36.95
CA LEU A 60 44.88 57.24 -37.61
C LEU A 60 45.94 57.52 -36.55
N TYR A 61 47.10 56.89 -36.66
CA TYR A 61 48.22 57.04 -35.75
C TYR A 61 49.46 57.52 -36.51
N VAL A 62 50.34 58.19 -35.77
CA VAL A 62 51.70 58.54 -36.20
C VAL A 62 52.70 58.09 -35.15
N ASP A 63 53.95 57.90 -35.57
CA ASP A 63 55.06 57.64 -34.65
C ASP A 63 55.26 58.85 -33.72
N GLN A 64 55.46 58.59 -32.41
CA GLN A 64 55.74 59.63 -31.43
C GLN A 64 56.97 60.47 -31.80
N ALA A 65 58.02 59.86 -32.36
CA ALA A 65 59.22 60.58 -32.79
C ALA A 65 58.91 61.60 -33.90
N VAL A 66 58.00 61.25 -34.82
CA VAL A 66 57.54 62.14 -35.90
C VAL A 66 56.69 63.29 -35.34
N ALA A 67 55.76 62.99 -34.44
CA ALA A 67 54.93 64.01 -33.78
C ALA A 67 55.76 64.99 -32.94
N GLU A 68 56.74 64.49 -32.18
CA GLU A 68 57.64 65.33 -31.39
C GLU A 68 58.57 66.18 -32.26
N ALA A 69 59.06 65.64 -33.37
CA ALA A 69 59.85 66.42 -34.32
C ALA A 69 59.03 67.58 -34.91
N ALA A 70 57.80 67.30 -35.36
CA ALA A 70 56.90 68.33 -35.88
C ALA A 70 56.54 69.40 -34.86
N LEU A 71 56.33 69.00 -33.59
CA LEU A 71 56.01 69.89 -32.50
C LEU A 71 57.20 70.80 -32.14
N ARG A 72 58.42 70.25 -32.11
CA ARG A 72 59.64 71.03 -31.83
C ARG A 72 59.97 72.02 -32.95
N ASP A 73 59.88 71.57 -34.21
CA ASP A 73 60.37 72.35 -35.36
C ASP A 73 59.37 73.42 -35.80
N SER A 74 58.06 73.13 -35.70
CA SER A 74 57.00 74.00 -36.27
C SER A 74 55.81 74.24 -35.34
N GLY A 75 55.84 73.75 -34.10
CA GLY A 75 54.71 73.85 -33.17
C GLY A 75 53.50 72.99 -33.58
N LEU A 76 53.68 72.04 -34.50
CA LEU A 76 52.62 71.18 -35.01
C LEU A 76 52.50 69.92 -34.15
N PRO A 77 51.40 69.73 -33.40
CA PRO A 77 51.28 68.58 -32.51
C PRO A 77 51.07 67.25 -33.25
N LEU A 78 50.53 67.28 -34.48
CA LEU A 78 50.07 66.12 -35.28
C LEU A 78 49.06 65.19 -34.59
N ALA A 79 48.80 65.36 -33.29
CA ALA A 79 47.84 64.62 -32.48
C ALA A 79 46.38 65.08 -32.66
N PHE A 80 46.12 66.11 -33.47
CA PHE A 80 44.78 66.66 -33.66
C PHE A 80 44.50 66.97 -35.13
N TYR A 81 43.32 66.62 -35.64
CA TYR A 81 43.01 66.71 -37.08
C TYR A 81 43.25 68.10 -37.69
N GLN A 82 43.03 69.19 -36.95
CA GLN A 82 43.26 70.55 -37.47
C GLN A 82 44.73 70.85 -37.76
N SER A 83 45.66 70.14 -37.09
CA SER A 83 47.11 70.26 -37.36
C SER A 83 47.56 69.61 -38.67
N TRP A 84 46.64 68.98 -39.40
CA TRP A 84 46.88 68.35 -40.70
C TRP A 84 46.35 69.17 -41.88
N ASN A 85 45.70 70.32 -41.66
CA ASN A 85 45.13 71.11 -42.74
C ASN A 85 46.24 71.73 -43.62
N ALA A 86 46.30 71.28 -44.88
CA ALA A 86 47.34 71.67 -45.83
C ALA A 86 47.29 73.15 -46.24
N SER A 87 46.19 73.85 -45.97
CA SER A 87 46.01 75.26 -46.34
C SER A 87 46.83 76.21 -45.46
N TRP A 88 47.27 75.76 -44.27
CA TRP A 88 47.97 76.58 -43.28
C TRP A 88 49.36 76.02 -42.94
N PHE A 89 49.58 74.71 -43.11
CA PHE A 89 50.81 74.01 -42.73
C PHE A 89 51.15 72.89 -43.74
N ASP A 90 52.43 72.53 -43.85
CA ASP A 90 52.89 71.43 -44.74
C ASP A 90 53.37 70.24 -43.89
N PRO A 91 52.48 69.29 -43.52
CA PRO A 91 52.87 68.16 -42.69
C PRO A 91 53.80 67.17 -43.42
N SER A 92 53.86 67.20 -44.76
CA SER A 92 54.64 66.25 -45.57
C SER A 92 56.15 66.28 -45.28
N VAL A 93 56.68 67.38 -44.75
CA VAL A 93 58.10 67.55 -44.40
C VAL A 93 58.58 66.52 -43.36
N TYR A 94 57.69 66.01 -42.51
CA TYR A 94 58.03 65.08 -41.45
C TYR A 94 57.85 63.60 -41.82
N PHE A 95 57.25 63.33 -42.98
CA PHE A 95 56.99 61.97 -43.48
C PHE A 95 57.89 61.66 -44.69
N ASP A 96 58.04 60.38 -45.01
CA ASP A 96 58.72 59.98 -46.25
C ASP A 96 57.82 60.23 -47.46
N ASN A 97 58.40 60.31 -48.65
CA ASN A 97 57.60 60.52 -49.86
C ASN A 97 56.85 59.23 -50.22
N TYR A 98 55.55 59.29 -50.52
CA TYR A 98 54.77 58.09 -50.84
C TYR A 98 55.31 57.31 -52.06
N THR A 99 56.02 57.97 -52.96
CA THR A 99 56.68 57.34 -54.13
C THR A 99 57.92 56.52 -53.77
N GLU A 100 58.49 56.69 -52.56
CA GLU A 100 59.65 55.93 -52.07
C GLU A 100 59.24 54.58 -51.44
N ILE A 101 57.94 54.38 -51.19
CA ILE A 101 57.42 53.16 -50.57
C ILE A 101 57.32 52.02 -51.60
N PRO A 102 57.85 50.82 -51.32
CA PRO A 102 57.81 49.69 -52.25
C PRO A 102 56.38 49.26 -52.61
N THR A 103 56.03 49.34 -53.90
CA THR A 103 54.71 48.89 -54.39
C THR A 103 54.47 47.39 -54.23
N SER A 104 55.52 46.58 -54.02
CA SER A 104 55.42 45.15 -53.70
C SER A 104 54.72 44.85 -52.36
N SER A 105 54.69 45.83 -51.45
CA SER A 105 54.05 45.70 -50.14
C SER A 105 52.62 46.26 -50.12
N LEU A 106 52.13 46.76 -51.26
CA LEU A 106 50.83 47.44 -51.40
C LEU A 106 49.89 46.64 -52.30
N ALA A 107 48.60 46.68 -52.01
CA ALA A 107 47.54 46.15 -52.86
C ALA A 107 47.19 47.15 -53.97
N ARG A 108 46.84 46.65 -55.16
CA ARG A 108 46.41 47.50 -56.28
C ARG A 108 45.02 48.09 -56.01
N CYS A 109 44.78 49.35 -56.39
CA CYS A 109 43.51 50.02 -56.13
C CYS A 109 42.29 49.23 -56.66
N ASN A 110 42.38 48.65 -57.86
CA ASN A 110 41.31 47.86 -58.48
C ASN A 110 41.02 46.52 -57.76
N GLU A 111 41.94 46.02 -56.96
CA GLU A 111 41.80 44.79 -56.14
C GLU A 111 41.34 45.10 -54.70
N THR A 112 41.12 46.38 -54.39
CA THR A 112 40.61 46.85 -53.09
C THR A 112 39.23 47.47 -53.23
N TRP A 113 38.64 47.91 -52.11
CA TRP A 113 37.37 48.65 -52.13
C TRP A 113 37.42 49.94 -52.97
N LEU A 114 38.60 50.48 -53.26
CA LEU A 114 38.76 51.62 -54.16
C LEU A 114 38.35 51.30 -55.61
N GLY A 115 38.36 50.02 -56.00
CA GLY A 115 37.84 49.54 -57.29
C GLY A 115 36.33 49.27 -57.31
N ASP A 116 35.62 49.49 -56.20
CA ASP A 116 34.17 49.28 -56.08
C ASP A 116 33.43 50.63 -56.14
N ALA A 117 32.65 50.82 -57.20
CA ALA A 117 31.88 52.05 -57.40
C ALA A 117 30.85 52.30 -56.28
N SER A 118 30.31 51.26 -55.65
CA SER A 118 29.37 51.40 -54.53
C SER A 118 30.04 51.92 -53.27
N PHE A 119 31.27 51.46 -52.99
CA PHE A 119 32.08 51.93 -51.87
C PHE A 119 32.50 53.40 -52.05
N MET A 120 32.92 53.76 -53.27
CA MET A 120 33.30 55.14 -53.59
C MET A 120 32.12 56.11 -53.66
N ALA A 121 30.90 55.61 -53.92
CA ALA A 121 29.69 56.43 -53.83
C ALA A 121 29.47 56.99 -52.41
N ASP A 122 29.75 56.20 -51.37
CA ASP A 122 29.66 56.65 -49.98
C ASP A 122 30.70 57.75 -49.67
N TYR A 123 31.88 57.69 -50.30
CA TYR A 123 32.91 58.73 -50.14
C TYR A 123 32.46 60.05 -50.75
N VAL A 124 31.98 60.04 -51.99
CA VAL A 124 31.55 61.25 -52.71
C VAL A 124 30.29 61.85 -52.11
N THR A 125 29.35 61.02 -51.65
CA THR A 125 28.13 61.50 -50.99
C THR A 125 28.44 62.41 -49.78
N VAL A 126 29.53 62.10 -49.06
CA VAL A 126 29.94 62.84 -47.85
C VAL A 126 30.93 63.96 -48.16
N SER A 127 31.87 63.74 -49.08
CA SER A 127 32.96 64.68 -49.38
C SER A 127 32.66 65.68 -50.50
N GLY A 128 31.77 65.34 -51.43
CA GLY A 128 31.56 66.08 -52.68
C GLY A 128 32.72 65.99 -53.69
N ASP A 129 33.74 65.16 -53.43
CA ASP A 129 34.94 65.08 -54.24
C ASP A 129 34.76 64.17 -55.48
N HIS A 130 34.17 64.73 -56.54
CA HIS A 130 34.00 64.04 -57.81
C HIS A 130 35.30 63.91 -58.62
N GLU A 131 36.31 64.76 -58.38
CA GLU A 131 37.60 64.69 -59.08
C GLU A 131 38.43 63.45 -58.69
N GLY A 132 38.10 62.84 -57.54
CA GLY A 132 38.73 61.61 -57.06
C GLY A 132 38.21 60.34 -57.73
N LEU A 133 37.23 60.44 -58.64
CA LEU A 133 36.56 59.29 -59.26
C LEU A 133 36.74 59.28 -60.79
N HIS A 134 36.91 58.07 -61.31
CA HIS A 134 36.77 57.79 -62.73
C HIS A 134 35.29 57.92 -63.15
N PRO A 135 35.00 58.09 -64.45
CA PRO A 135 33.62 58.14 -64.95
C PRO A 135 32.79 56.88 -64.66
N ASP A 136 33.43 55.74 -64.38
CA ASP A 136 32.79 54.48 -64.00
C ASP A 136 32.45 54.39 -62.50
N GLY A 137 32.77 55.43 -61.73
CA GLY A 137 32.52 55.51 -60.29
C GLY A 137 33.63 54.93 -59.41
N THR A 138 34.72 54.40 -59.98
CA THR A 138 35.86 53.87 -59.21
C THR A 138 36.86 54.96 -58.83
N ALA A 139 37.74 54.72 -57.85
CA ALA A 139 38.71 55.71 -57.39
C ALA A 139 39.84 55.94 -58.41
N VAL A 140 40.27 57.20 -58.56
CA VAL A 140 41.44 57.56 -59.39
C VAL A 140 42.72 57.35 -58.59
N CYS A 141 43.53 56.37 -59.00
CA CYS A 141 44.88 56.13 -58.47
C CYS A 141 45.94 56.37 -59.56
N PRO A 142 46.68 57.50 -59.55
CA PRO A 142 47.60 57.88 -60.64
C PRO A 142 48.68 56.85 -60.96
N ASP A 143 49.14 56.10 -59.97
CA ASP A 143 50.17 55.05 -60.07
C ASP A 143 49.61 53.63 -59.90
N GLY A 144 48.28 53.50 -59.72
CA GLY A 144 47.59 52.24 -59.49
C GLY A 144 47.62 51.70 -58.05
N PHE A 145 48.30 52.36 -57.11
CA PHE A 145 48.45 51.91 -55.72
C PHE A 145 48.01 52.94 -54.67
N TRP A 146 48.07 54.23 -55.00
CA TRP A 146 47.79 55.30 -54.05
C TRP A 146 46.59 56.15 -54.49
N PHE A 147 45.65 56.35 -53.57
CA PHE A 147 44.61 57.36 -53.70
C PHE A 147 45.08 58.68 -53.09
N LEU A 148 45.04 59.77 -53.85
CA LEU A 148 45.48 61.08 -53.36
C LEU A 148 44.29 61.93 -52.91
N ALA A 149 44.35 62.48 -51.69
CA ALA A 149 43.33 63.38 -51.16
C ALA A 149 43.30 64.74 -51.91
N PRO A 150 42.15 65.45 -51.94
CA PRO A 150 41.99 66.70 -52.70
C PRO A 150 43.07 67.75 -52.41
N SER A 151 43.50 67.88 -51.16
CA SER A 151 44.45 68.91 -50.72
C SER A 151 45.89 68.73 -51.24
N CYS A 152 46.26 67.55 -51.75
CA CYS A 152 47.60 67.29 -52.27
C CYS A 152 47.65 66.86 -53.75
N ARG A 153 46.51 66.71 -54.44
CA ARG A 153 46.47 66.32 -55.87
C ARG A 153 47.20 67.28 -56.80
N ALA A 154 47.10 68.59 -56.54
CA ALA A 154 47.77 69.61 -57.34
C ALA A 154 49.30 69.57 -57.20
N ASN A 155 49.81 69.06 -56.08
CA ASN A 155 51.24 68.85 -55.84
C ASN A 155 51.47 67.54 -55.08
N PRO A 156 51.60 66.39 -55.79
CA PRO A 156 51.69 65.09 -55.16
C PRO A 156 52.87 64.95 -54.18
N SER A 157 53.95 65.73 -54.36
CA SER A 157 55.09 65.71 -53.41
C SER A 157 54.73 66.13 -51.98
N ARG A 158 53.57 66.77 -51.78
CA ARG A 158 53.04 67.15 -50.46
C ARG A 158 52.10 66.11 -49.85
N CYS A 159 51.88 64.97 -50.50
CA CYS A 159 51.02 63.94 -49.93
C CYS A 159 51.78 63.11 -48.88
N VAL A 160 51.17 62.94 -47.71
CA VAL A 160 51.64 62.11 -46.60
C VAL A 160 51.23 60.66 -46.84
N PRO A 161 52.18 59.71 -46.94
CA PRO A 161 51.84 58.29 -47.05
C PRO A 161 51.06 57.81 -45.83
N SER A 162 49.89 57.23 -46.10
CA SER A 162 48.92 56.80 -45.10
C SER A 162 48.47 55.37 -45.37
N ILE A 163 48.83 54.45 -44.48
CA ILE A 163 48.61 53.02 -44.62
C ILE A 163 47.34 52.59 -43.87
N ALA A 164 46.39 52.02 -44.59
CA ALA A 164 45.20 51.44 -43.99
C ALA A 164 45.50 50.08 -43.30
N SER A 165 44.54 49.59 -42.52
CA SER A 165 44.60 48.24 -41.93
C SER A 165 44.13 47.18 -42.95
N VAL A 166 44.26 45.90 -42.57
CA VAL A 166 43.88 44.75 -43.41
C VAL A 166 42.45 44.31 -43.08
N THR A 167 41.53 45.26 -42.88
CA THR A 167 40.16 44.92 -42.45
C THR A 167 39.34 44.37 -43.62
N PRO A 168 38.54 43.29 -43.48
CA PRO A 168 37.79 42.71 -44.61
C PRO A 168 36.62 43.55 -45.14
N ARG A 169 36.30 44.70 -44.53
CA ARG A 169 35.17 45.56 -44.90
C ARG A 169 35.59 46.96 -45.36
N GLY A 170 36.89 47.28 -45.34
CA GLY A 170 37.40 48.58 -45.80
C GLY A 170 36.94 49.80 -45.00
N ARG A 171 36.37 49.63 -43.80
CA ARG A 171 35.80 50.74 -43.01
C ARG A 171 36.86 51.76 -42.57
N ASP A 172 38.07 51.29 -42.33
CA ASP A 172 39.25 52.10 -42.06
C ASP A 172 39.63 52.97 -43.27
N ILE A 173 39.67 52.38 -44.47
CA ILE A 173 39.89 53.15 -45.71
C ILE A 173 38.79 54.19 -45.90
N GLN A 174 37.52 53.82 -45.70
CA GLN A 174 36.40 54.75 -45.84
C GLN A 174 36.50 55.95 -44.90
N GLN A 175 36.92 55.70 -43.65
CA GLN A 175 37.19 56.77 -42.69
C GLN A 175 38.36 57.65 -43.14
N MET A 176 39.48 57.08 -43.57
CA MET A 176 40.63 57.85 -44.04
C MET A 176 40.27 58.74 -45.23
N LEU A 177 39.52 58.20 -46.20
CA LEU A 177 39.03 58.94 -47.37
C LEU A 177 38.18 60.14 -46.93
N GLN A 178 37.06 59.91 -46.24
CA GLN A 178 36.13 60.96 -45.85
C GLN A 178 36.77 62.01 -44.93
N LYS A 179 37.62 61.59 -43.97
CA LYS A 179 38.34 62.51 -43.07
C LYS A 179 39.37 63.35 -43.82
N SER A 180 40.09 62.76 -44.76
CA SER A 180 41.09 63.49 -45.54
C SER A 180 40.48 64.62 -46.37
N ALA A 181 39.34 64.35 -47.01
CA ALA A 181 38.61 65.36 -47.78
C ALA A 181 37.92 66.40 -46.89
N ALA A 182 37.34 65.98 -45.75
CA ALA A 182 36.59 66.89 -44.88
C ALA A 182 37.47 67.88 -44.10
N PHE A 183 38.72 67.53 -43.84
CA PHE A 183 39.63 68.31 -42.99
C PHE A 183 40.87 68.82 -43.72
N ASP A 184 40.86 68.79 -45.07
CA ASP A 184 41.98 69.18 -45.95
C ASP A 184 43.31 68.48 -45.61
N MET A 185 43.25 67.22 -45.18
CA MET A 185 44.46 66.46 -44.81
C MET A 185 45.14 65.94 -46.08
N PRO A 186 46.43 66.23 -46.31
CA PRO A 186 47.12 65.87 -47.55
C PRO A 186 47.55 64.40 -47.52
N LEU A 187 46.60 63.45 -47.49
CA LEU A 187 46.90 62.02 -47.37
C LEU A 187 47.03 61.36 -48.75
N ALA A 188 48.08 60.55 -48.94
CA ALA A 188 48.13 59.49 -49.94
C ALA A 188 47.72 58.18 -49.25
N ILE A 189 46.59 57.59 -49.63
CA ILE A 189 45.99 56.43 -48.94
C ILE A 189 46.25 55.16 -49.75
N SER A 190 46.79 54.13 -49.10
CA SER A 190 46.96 52.80 -49.70
C SER A 190 46.69 51.68 -48.69
N ARG A 191 46.45 50.47 -49.20
CA ARG A 191 46.21 49.27 -48.41
C ARG A 191 47.43 48.34 -48.51
N PRO A 192 47.96 47.82 -47.39
CA PRO A 192 49.03 46.84 -47.42
C PRO A 192 48.53 45.50 -47.99
N ILE A 193 49.40 44.75 -48.67
CA ILE A 193 49.06 43.47 -49.33
C ILE A 193 48.66 42.38 -48.33
N ASP A 194 49.28 42.37 -47.14
CA ASP A 194 49.01 41.40 -46.09
C ASP A 194 49.30 41.98 -44.67
N ALA A 195 49.08 41.16 -43.64
CA ALA A 195 49.31 41.54 -42.25
C ALA A 195 50.79 41.78 -41.92
N SER A 196 51.72 41.16 -42.67
CA SER A 196 53.16 41.35 -42.48
C SER A 196 53.60 42.72 -42.98
N ALA A 197 53.12 43.13 -44.16
CA ALA A 197 53.33 44.45 -44.73
C ALA A 197 52.68 45.54 -43.87
N ARG A 198 51.50 45.28 -43.29
CA ARG A 198 50.84 46.18 -42.33
C ARG A 198 51.73 46.54 -41.14
N LEU A 199 52.49 45.58 -40.61
CA LEU A 199 53.41 45.82 -39.50
C LEU A 199 54.72 46.44 -40.00
N ALA A 200 55.30 45.91 -41.09
CA ALA A 200 56.61 46.32 -41.58
C ALA A 200 56.66 47.76 -42.11
N LEU A 201 55.58 48.27 -42.71
CA LEU A 201 55.57 49.61 -43.32
C LEU A 201 55.73 50.73 -42.27
N PRO A 202 54.93 50.80 -41.19
CA PRO A 202 55.14 51.79 -40.13
C PRO A 202 56.48 51.67 -39.40
N HIS A 203 57.02 50.45 -39.26
CA HIS A 203 58.32 50.23 -38.59
C HIS A 203 59.52 50.70 -39.43
N ASN A 204 59.41 50.67 -40.77
CA ASN A 204 60.53 50.97 -41.67
C ASN A 204 60.45 52.36 -42.33
N PHE A 205 59.27 52.96 -42.40
CA PHE A 205 59.03 54.24 -43.07
C PHE A 205 58.22 55.18 -42.18
N ARG A 206 58.49 56.48 -42.29
CA ARG A 206 57.71 57.54 -41.63
C ARG A 206 56.40 57.73 -42.38
N VAL A 207 55.40 56.94 -41.99
CA VAL A 207 54.04 56.95 -42.57
C VAL A 207 53.00 57.16 -41.47
N ALA A 208 51.86 57.74 -41.83
CA ALA A 208 50.67 57.64 -41.01
C ALA A 208 50.03 56.25 -41.20
N PHE A 209 49.42 55.68 -40.17
CA PHE A 209 48.82 54.35 -40.30
C PHE A 209 47.58 54.17 -39.44
N TRP A 210 46.60 53.42 -39.94
CA TRP A 210 45.37 53.13 -39.22
C TRP A 210 45.52 51.91 -38.33
N ASN A 211 45.15 52.03 -37.05
CA ASN A 211 45.27 50.93 -36.11
C ASN A 211 44.22 50.95 -34.98
N LEU A 212 44.12 49.86 -34.22
CA LEU A 212 43.34 49.75 -33.00
C LEU A 212 44.29 49.67 -31.80
N ALA A 213 44.17 50.61 -30.86
CA ALA A 213 44.89 50.61 -29.59
C ALA A 213 43.95 50.24 -28.43
N PRO A 214 44.45 49.64 -27.33
CA PRO A 214 45.86 49.29 -27.08
C PRO A 214 46.30 48.02 -27.83
N THR A 215 47.56 47.95 -28.28
CA THR A 215 48.15 46.78 -28.95
C THR A 215 49.66 46.66 -28.73
N PRO A 216 50.20 45.43 -28.60
CA PRO A 216 51.65 45.22 -28.47
C PRO A 216 52.42 45.42 -29.78
N ASP A 217 51.75 45.41 -30.94
CA ASP A 217 52.37 45.38 -32.28
C ASP A 217 53.35 46.53 -32.57
N PHE A 218 53.17 47.67 -31.89
CA PHE A 218 53.90 48.91 -32.14
C PHE A 218 54.47 49.57 -30.87
N LEU A 219 54.67 48.78 -29.80
CA LEU A 219 55.25 49.26 -28.53
C LEU A 219 56.58 50.04 -28.70
N PRO A 220 57.52 49.65 -29.60
CA PRO A 220 58.78 50.38 -29.76
C PRO A 220 58.62 51.81 -30.28
N MET A 221 57.63 52.06 -31.13
CA MET A 221 57.44 53.36 -31.79
C MET A 221 56.55 54.32 -30.99
N ARG A 222 55.74 53.79 -30.06
CA ARG A 222 54.73 54.52 -29.29
C ARG A 222 53.80 55.35 -30.18
N MET A 223 52.60 54.83 -30.41
CA MET A 223 51.67 55.42 -31.37
C MET A 223 50.98 56.66 -30.78
N VAL A 224 50.96 57.78 -31.51
CA VAL A 224 50.19 58.99 -31.18
C VAL A 224 48.92 59.01 -32.02
N ALA A 225 47.76 58.92 -31.37
CA ALA A 225 46.46 58.94 -32.05
C ALA A 225 46.12 60.35 -32.55
N VAL A 226 45.73 60.47 -33.81
CA VAL A 226 45.12 61.69 -34.34
C VAL A 226 43.69 61.79 -33.81
N GLN A 227 43.44 62.83 -33.02
CA GLN A 227 42.13 63.11 -32.44
C GLN A 227 41.23 63.82 -33.45
N PHE A 228 40.04 63.25 -33.68
CA PHE A 228 38.99 63.78 -34.55
C PHE A 228 37.81 64.28 -33.69
N PRO A 229 36.85 65.05 -34.24
CA PRO A 229 35.66 65.45 -33.48
C PRO A 229 34.91 64.23 -32.90
N PRO A 230 34.26 64.35 -31.73
CA PRO A 230 33.53 63.25 -31.09
C PRO A 230 32.51 62.58 -32.01
N GLN A 231 32.26 61.28 -31.83
CA GLN A 231 31.36 60.51 -32.69
C GLN A 231 29.96 61.11 -32.75
N ASP A 232 29.46 61.31 -33.97
CA ASP A 232 28.04 61.54 -34.23
C ASP A 232 27.39 60.23 -34.68
N ASN A 233 26.67 59.58 -33.76
CA ASN A 233 26.03 58.29 -34.01
C ASN A 233 24.99 58.32 -35.13
N VAL A 234 24.32 59.46 -35.35
CA VAL A 234 23.29 59.60 -36.39
C VAL A 234 23.95 59.70 -37.76
N ALA A 235 24.99 60.52 -37.87
CA ALA A 235 25.79 60.65 -39.10
C ALA A 235 26.47 59.32 -39.47
N TRP A 236 27.04 58.62 -38.48
CA TRP A 236 27.67 57.31 -38.68
C TRP A 236 26.69 56.24 -39.18
N ALA A 237 25.45 56.23 -38.70
CA ALA A 237 24.41 55.31 -39.17
C ALA A 237 24.03 55.56 -40.64
N GLN A 238 24.26 56.77 -41.15
CA GLN A 238 23.98 57.18 -42.53
C GLN A 238 25.22 57.08 -43.44
N GLY A 239 26.35 56.56 -42.94
CA GLY A 239 27.58 56.40 -43.72
C GLY A 239 28.54 57.60 -43.70
N ASP A 240 28.26 58.64 -42.90
CA ASP A 240 29.18 59.76 -42.65
C ASP A 240 30.10 59.44 -41.45
N LEU A 241 31.35 59.15 -41.77
CA LEU A 241 32.39 58.66 -40.86
C LEU A 241 33.47 59.73 -40.58
N ARG A 242 33.16 61.03 -40.77
CA ARG A 242 34.12 62.13 -40.54
C ARG A 242 34.49 62.28 -39.06
N THR A 243 33.55 62.04 -38.15
CA THR A 243 33.78 62.07 -36.69
C THR A 243 34.52 60.82 -36.22
N MET A 244 35.08 60.84 -35.01
CA MET A 244 35.80 59.69 -34.43
C MET A 244 34.85 58.50 -34.19
N PHE A 245 35.37 57.27 -34.20
CA PHE A 245 34.63 56.13 -33.66
C PHE A 245 34.71 56.19 -32.12
N ALA A 246 33.58 56.34 -31.42
CA ALA A 246 33.55 56.16 -29.97
C ALA A 246 34.00 54.72 -29.71
N GLY A 247 35.04 54.57 -28.89
CA GLY A 247 35.66 53.28 -28.69
C GLY A 247 34.64 52.26 -28.21
N SER A 248 34.87 50.99 -28.56
CA SER A 248 34.12 49.91 -27.93
C SER A 248 34.67 49.72 -26.52
N LEU A 249 33.83 49.89 -25.51
CA LEU A 249 34.12 49.40 -24.17
C LEU A 249 34.49 47.93 -24.26
N SER A 250 35.61 47.57 -23.65
CA SER A 250 36.07 46.18 -23.57
C SER A 250 35.05 45.36 -22.78
N GLU A 251 34.51 44.30 -23.38
CA GLU A 251 33.52 43.42 -22.75
C GLU A 251 34.20 42.20 -22.11
N LYS A 252 33.61 41.73 -21.00
CA LYS A 252 33.97 40.46 -20.35
C LYS A 252 32.86 39.46 -20.62
N LEU A 253 33.16 38.42 -21.39
CA LEU A 253 32.20 37.42 -21.83
C LEU A 253 32.45 36.10 -21.11
N VAL A 254 31.41 35.52 -20.51
CA VAL A 254 31.45 34.20 -19.86
C VAL A 254 30.45 33.25 -20.49
N SER A 255 30.77 31.96 -20.50
CA SER A 255 29.79 30.91 -20.81
C SER A 255 28.67 30.94 -19.77
N ARG A 256 27.41 30.75 -20.21
CA ARG A 256 26.24 30.76 -19.32
C ARG A 256 26.35 29.71 -18.21
N ASP A 257 26.89 28.54 -18.52
CA ASP A 257 26.99 27.43 -17.56
C ASP A 257 28.04 27.69 -16.47
N LEU A 258 28.99 28.61 -16.72
CA LEU A 258 30.04 28.95 -15.76
C LEU A 258 29.47 29.56 -14.47
N SER A 259 28.34 30.29 -14.58
CA SER A 259 27.64 30.86 -13.43
C SER A 259 27.13 29.81 -12.44
N VAL A 260 26.82 28.60 -12.94
CA VAL A 260 26.37 27.48 -12.12
C VAL A 260 27.55 26.63 -11.65
N LEU A 261 28.53 26.41 -12.54
CA LEU A 261 29.66 25.54 -12.27
C LEU A 261 30.69 26.16 -11.32
N ALA A 262 30.91 27.48 -11.41
CA ALA A 262 31.90 28.19 -10.61
C ALA A 262 31.47 29.64 -10.32
N PRO A 263 30.46 29.86 -9.45
CA PRO A 263 29.99 31.21 -9.09
C PRO A 263 31.10 32.17 -8.61
N PRO A 264 32.07 31.75 -7.76
CA PRO A 264 33.15 32.64 -7.31
C PRO A 264 34.02 33.16 -8.45
N VAL A 265 34.20 32.36 -9.52
CA VAL A 265 34.98 32.78 -10.70
C VAL A 265 34.21 33.84 -11.49
N VAL A 266 32.88 33.71 -11.61
CA VAL A 266 32.05 34.72 -12.27
C VAL A 266 32.01 36.01 -11.47
N GLU A 267 31.97 35.94 -10.15
CA GLU A 267 32.03 37.11 -9.27
C GLU A 267 33.38 37.83 -9.35
N LEU A 268 34.50 37.08 -9.31
CA LEU A 268 35.84 37.59 -9.56
C LEU A 268 35.92 38.34 -10.89
N LEU A 269 35.40 37.74 -11.96
CA LEU A 269 35.39 38.35 -13.30
C LEU A 269 34.46 39.55 -13.37
N THR A 270 33.37 39.56 -12.61
CA THR A 270 32.45 40.71 -12.52
C THR A 270 33.16 41.90 -11.89
N ASN A 271 33.90 41.66 -10.80
CA ASN A 271 34.63 42.67 -10.03
C ASN A 271 35.96 43.08 -10.67
N PHE A 272 36.51 42.27 -11.58
CA PHE A 272 37.75 42.55 -12.29
C PHE A 272 37.64 43.81 -13.16
N GLU A 273 38.38 44.86 -12.81
CA GLU A 273 38.44 46.11 -13.55
C GLU A 273 39.85 46.71 -13.45
N VAL A 274 40.44 47.05 -14.59
CA VAL A 274 41.78 47.65 -14.71
C VAL A 274 41.71 48.95 -15.51
N SER A 275 42.42 49.99 -15.05
CA SER A 275 42.43 51.28 -15.73
C SER A 275 43.29 51.26 -17.01
N ASN A 276 43.08 52.24 -17.90
CA ASN A 276 43.94 52.48 -19.07
C ASN A 276 45.44 52.53 -18.68
N ALA A 277 45.79 53.25 -17.62
CA ALA A 277 47.18 53.39 -17.18
C ALA A 277 47.81 52.07 -16.74
N VAL A 278 47.04 51.23 -16.03
CA VAL A 278 47.48 49.88 -15.63
C VAL A 278 47.60 48.98 -16.86
N THR A 279 46.67 49.09 -17.80
CA THR A 279 46.68 48.29 -19.04
C THR A 279 47.90 48.62 -19.90
N ASP A 280 48.21 49.90 -20.05
CA ASP A 280 49.40 50.37 -20.77
C ASP A 280 50.67 49.90 -20.05
N GLN A 281 50.78 50.10 -18.73
CA GLN A 281 51.92 49.61 -17.94
C GLN A 281 52.12 48.11 -18.11
N LEU A 282 51.06 47.31 -17.98
CA LEU A 282 51.12 45.87 -18.16
C LEU A 282 51.55 45.50 -19.57
N LEU A 283 51.03 46.15 -20.62
CA LEU A 283 51.44 45.89 -22.00
C LEU A 283 52.91 46.23 -22.28
N PHE A 284 53.46 47.25 -21.61
CA PHE A 284 54.88 47.61 -21.70
C PHE A 284 55.79 46.65 -20.91
N ASP A 285 55.37 46.21 -19.71
CA ASP A 285 56.17 45.36 -18.81
C ASP A 285 56.07 43.85 -19.12
N LEU A 286 55.04 43.41 -19.85
CA LEU A 286 54.75 42.00 -20.11
C LEU A 286 55.46 41.40 -21.33
N VAL A 287 56.33 42.16 -22.01
CA VAL A 287 57.13 41.64 -23.12
C VAL A 287 58.14 40.57 -22.63
N ASP A 288 58.47 40.50 -21.33
CA ASP A 288 59.63 39.74 -20.84
C ASP A 288 59.42 38.55 -19.87
N SER A 289 58.21 38.17 -19.41
CA SER A 289 57.84 36.80 -18.87
C SER A 289 56.72 36.81 -17.81
N ASN A 290 56.15 35.63 -17.50
CA ASN A 290 55.21 35.39 -16.38
C ASN A 290 55.68 35.91 -15.00
N GLN A 291 56.98 36.18 -14.83
CA GLN A 291 57.54 36.63 -13.56
C GLN A 291 57.24 38.11 -13.28
N SER A 292 57.12 38.96 -14.31
CA SER A 292 56.75 40.38 -14.16
C SER A 292 55.28 40.54 -13.74
N LEU A 293 54.38 39.68 -14.26
CA LEU A 293 52.98 39.65 -13.83
C LEU A 293 52.83 39.28 -12.34
N CYS A 294 53.58 38.29 -11.88
CA CYS A 294 53.56 37.88 -10.47
C CYS A 294 54.04 39.01 -9.55
N GLN A 295 55.11 39.71 -9.94
CA GLN A 295 55.62 40.87 -9.21
C GLN A 295 54.62 42.03 -9.20
N TRP A 296 53.94 42.27 -10.32
CA TRP A 296 52.89 43.28 -10.40
C TRP A 296 51.74 42.95 -9.46
N LEU A 297 51.27 41.69 -9.42
CA LEU A 297 50.23 41.26 -8.47
C LEU A 297 50.68 41.47 -7.03
N LEU A 298 51.89 41.04 -6.66
CA LEU A 298 52.39 41.25 -5.29
C LEU A 298 52.49 42.72 -4.90
N SER A 299 52.86 43.59 -5.84
CA SER A 299 53.04 45.02 -5.61
C SER A 299 51.72 45.80 -5.59
N ASN A 300 50.67 45.29 -6.24
CA ASN A 300 49.40 46.00 -6.46
C ASN A 300 48.22 45.32 -5.73
N ARG A 301 48.46 44.77 -4.53
CA ARG A 301 47.45 44.05 -3.73
C ARG A 301 46.16 44.84 -3.52
N ALA A 302 46.25 46.14 -3.28
CA ALA A 302 45.09 47.01 -3.07
C ALA A 302 44.15 47.10 -4.29
N ILE A 303 44.67 46.85 -5.50
CA ILE A 303 43.90 46.92 -6.75
C ILE A 303 43.07 45.65 -6.92
N TRP A 304 43.65 44.48 -6.70
CA TRP A 304 42.97 43.20 -6.95
C TRP A 304 42.32 42.57 -5.72
N SER A 305 42.62 43.02 -4.50
CA SER A 305 42.00 42.46 -3.29
C SER A 305 40.48 42.62 -3.28
N SER A 306 39.96 43.69 -3.89
CA SER A 306 38.52 43.90 -4.06
C SER A 306 37.89 43.05 -5.17
N TRP A 307 38.71 42.40 -6.02
CA TRP A 307 38.19 41.49 -7.04
C TRP A 307 37.83 40.14 -6.42
N ILE A 308 38.53 39.71 -5.37
CA ILE A 308 38.36 38.39 -4.77
C ILE A 308 37.04 38.34 -3.98
N PRO A 309 36.14 37.39 -4.28
CA PRO A 309 34.90 37.20 -3.54
C PRO A 309 35.15 36.74 -2.10
N ASP A 310 34.28 37.14 -1.17
CA ASP A 310 34.36 36.72 0.24
C ASP A 310 33.87 35.27 0.38
N GLU A 311 34.79 34.32 0.56
CA GLU A 311 34.49 32.89 0.71
C GLU A 311 33.64 32.55 1.95
N THR A 312 33.40 33.52 2.83
CA THR A 312 32.56 33.39 4.02
C THR A 312 31.12 33.88 3.83
N GLN A 313 30.74 34.40 2.66
CA GLN A 313 29.36 34.73 2.31
C GLN A 313 28.63 33.51 1.73
N CYS A 314 28.04 32.71 2.60
CA CYS A 314 27.34 31.51 2.18
C CYS A 314 25.98 31.84 1.55
N SER A 315 25.57 31.08 0.53
CA SER A 315 24.24 31.19 -0.10
C SER A 315 23.19 30.39 0.67
N PRO A 316 21.87 30.64 0.47
CA PRO A 316 20.82 29.84 1.08
C PRO A 316 21.01 28.33 0.82
N GLY A 317 20.85 27.52 1.87
CA GLY A 317 21.12 26.08 1.86
C GLY A 317 22.57 25.71 2.24
N PHE A 318 23.47 26.69 2.26
CA PHE A 318 24.84 26.54 2.73
C PHE A 318 25.00 27.32 4.02
N GLY A 319 25.99 26.93 4.83
CA GLY A 319 26.35 27.70 6.01
C GLY A 319 27.83 27.57 6.35
N LEU A 320 28.27 28.42 7.27
CA LEU A 320 29.65 28.47 7.73
C LEU A 320 30.10 27.11 8.28
N HIS A 321 31.28 26.67 7.88
CA HIS A 321 31.81 25.34 8.17
C HIS A 321 33.33 25.39 8.42
N TYR A 322 33.78 24.74 9.49
CA TYR A 322 35.21 24.64 9.80
C TYR A 322 35.89 23.58 8.93
N ILE A 323 36.85 24.03 8.12
CA ILE A 323 37.59 23.21 7.14
C ILE A 323 38.35 22.06 7.82
N SER A 324 38.83 22.26 9.05
CA SER A 324 39.64 21.29 9.81
C SER A 324 38.84 20.37 10.75
N GLY A 325 37.59 20.71 11.08
CA GLY A 325 36.84 20.08 12.17
C GLY A 325 35.56 19.36 11.76
N GLY A 326 35.05 19.57 10.54
CA GLY A 326 33.81 18.93 10.09
C GLY A 326 32.52 19.48 10.72
N GLU A 327 32.61 20.41 11.68
CA GLU A 327 31.48 21.07 12.34
C GLU A 327 31.07 22.39 11.66
N TYR A 328 29.80 22.78 11.80
CA TYR A 328 29.30 24.07 11.33
C TYR A 328 29.63 25.17 12.35
N ALA A 329 30.07 26.33 11.85
CA ALA A 329 30.40 27.48 12.67
C ALA A 329 29.16 28.37 12.90
N ALA A 330 29.07 28.97 14.09
CA ALA A 330 27.99 29.87 14.46
C ALA A 330 28.30 31.35 14.13
N SER A 331 29.57 31.70 13.92
CA SER A 331 30.02 33.07 13.60
C SER A 331 31.30 33.05 12.75
N ARG A 332 31.68 34.22 12.22
CA ARG A 332 32.89 34.43 11.37
C ARG A 332 34.10 34.97 12.15
N GLU A 333 34.27 34.56 13.40
CA GLU A 333 35.35 35.06 14.28
C GLU A 333 36.74 34.50 13.91
N ASP A 334 36.82 33.24 13.47
CA ASP A 334 38.08 32.54 13.10
C ASP A 334 38.24 32.39 11.57
N LEU A 335 38.64 33.48 10.92
CA LEU A 335 38.58 33.63 9.45
C LEU A 335 39.49 32.70 8.64
N ASP A 336 40.58 32.19 9.23
CA ASP A 336 41.59 31.42 8.49
C ASP A 336 41.20 29.94 8.27
N LEU A 337 40.07 29.49 8.80
CA LEU A 337 39.63 28.08 8.76
C LEU A 337 38.14 27.88 8.44
N ILE A 338 37.43 28.91 7.98
CA ILE A 338 35.98 28.88 7.74
C ILE A 338 35.70 29.01 6.24
N GLY A 339 34.89 28.10 5.71
CA GLY A 339 34.32 28.17 4.37
C GLY A 339 32.82 27.86 4.37
N CYS A 340 32.22 27.77 3.19
CA CYS A 340 30.80 27.43 3.06
C CYS A 340 30.59 25.95 2.69
N LYS A 341 29.73 25.27 3.45
CA LYS A 341 29.31 23.89 3.16
C LYS A 341 27.79 23.77 3.20
N ALA A 342 27.23 22.93 2.34
CA ALA A 342 25.80 22.61 2.35
C ALA A 342 25.38 22.13 3.74
N CYS A 343 24.26 22.62 4.28
CA CYS A 343 23.73 22.13 5.56
C CYS A 343 23.35 20.65 5.44
N SER A 344 23.79 19.83 6.40
CA SER A 344 23.49 18.41 6.44
C SER A 344 22.00 18.17 6.71
N SER A 345 21.50 16.96 6.44
CA SER A 345 20.14 16.57 6.84
C SER A 345 19.92 16.77 8.34
N GLY A 346 18.70 17.13 8.72
CA GLY A 346 18.34 17.56 10.07
C GLY A 346 18.73 19.00 10.42
N ARG A 347 19.34 19.76 9.50
CA ARG A 347 19.67 21.18 9.66
C ARG A 347 19.08 22.01 8.52
N TYR A 348 18.86 23.30 8.80
CA TYR A 348 18.44 24.29 7.82
C TYR A 348 19.38 25.50 7.82
N SER A 349 19.44 26.18 6.69
CA SER A 349 20.24 27.39 6.49
C SER A 349 19.50 28.61 7.02
N GLU A 350 20.04 29.23 8.08
CA GLU A 350 19.52 30.44 8.71
C GLU A 350 20.39 31.64 8.35
N GLN A 351 19.76 32.79 8.12
CA GLN A 351 20.47 34.01 7.73
C GLN A 351 21.11 34.67 8.96
N LEU A 352 22.41 34.92 8.90
CA LEU A 352 23.18 35.64 9.92
C LEU A 352 23.66 36.98 9.36
N PHE A 353 23.52 38.05 10.14
CA PHE A 353 24.04 39.38 9.80
C PHE A 353 25.13 39.80 10.79
N ASP A 354 26.31 40.13 10.28
CA ASP A 354 27.46 40.57 11.07
C ASP A 354 28.14 41.82 10.47
N GLN A 355 29.29 42.21 11.02
CA GLN A 355 30.05 43.40 10.59
C GLN A 355 30.55 43.34 9.14
N ARG A 356 30.57 42.16 8.51
CA ARG A 356 30.98 41.93 7.11
C ARG A 356 29.81 41.77 6.16
N GLY A 357 28.57 41.87 6.66
CA GLY A 357 27.35 41.76 5.88
C GLY A 357 26.56 40.50 6.22
N TYR A 358 25.72 40.05 5.28
CA TYR A 358 24.93 38.84 5.46
C TYR A 358 25.74 37.58 5.12
N THR A 359 25.45 36.48 5.80
CA THR A 359 25.86 35.12 5.47
C THR A 359 24.80 34.16 5.97
N HIS A 360 25.08 32.86 5.93
CA HIS A 360 24.19 31.83 6.44
C HIS A 360 24.92 30.88 7.39
N THR A 361 24.22 30.38 8.41
CA THR A 361 24.66 29.32 9.35
C THR A 361 23.73 28.11 9.24
N CYS A 362 24.18 26.95 9.70
CA CYS A 362 23.38 25.71 9.65
C CYS A 362 22.85 25.32 11.03
N ASP A 363 21.60 25.65 11.29
CA ASP A 363 20.93 25.41 12.58
C ASP A 363 20.13 24.12 12.55
N VAL A 364 19.94 23.49 13.71
CA VAL A 364 19.21 22.22 13.83
C VAL A 364 17.71 22.44 13.71
N CYS A 365 17.01 21.53 13.03
CA CYS A 365 15.56 21.57 12.99
C CYS A 365 14.98 21.48 14.41
N PRO A 366 14.08 22.39 14.83
CA PRO A 366 13.46 22.31 16.15
C PRO A 366 12.52 21.10 16.24
N ALA A 367 12.18 20.69 17.46
CA ALA A 367 11.18 19.66 17.70
C ALA A 367 9.86 20.01 17.00
N GLY A 368 9.15 18.99 16.50
CA GLY A 368 7.99 19.12 15.63
C GLY A 368 8.32 19.33 14.15
N ARG A 369 9.60 19.45 13.77
CA ARG A 369 10.05 19.61 12.38
C ARG A 369 11.12 18.58 12.02
N SER A 370 11.25 18.28 10.74
CA SER A 370 12.31 17.43 10.20
C SER A 370 12.82 17.94 8.87
N GLN A 371 14.02 17.51 8.48
CA GLN A 371 14.56 17.81 7.17
C GLN A 371 15.38 16.63 6.61
N PRO A 372 14.84 15.87 5.65
CA PRO A 372 15.52 14.68 5.14
C PRO A 372 16.63 15.01 4.12
N SER A 373 16.50 16.09 3.36
CA SER A 373 17.49 16.50 2.35
C SER A 373 18.53 17.47 2.92
N GLY A 374 19.77 17.37 2.45
CA GLY A 374 20.78 18.40 2.68
C GLY A 374 20.48 19.67 1.87
N ALA A 375 21.15 20.76 2.23
CA ALA A 375 21.02 22.08 1.63
C ALA A 375 19.64 22.76 1.75
N ALA A 376 18.89 22.45 2.81
CA ALA A 376 17.58 23.04 3.05
C ALA A 376 17.66 24.47 3.61
N VAL A 377 16.69 25.30 3.25
CA VAL A 377 16.54 26.69 3.76
C VAL A 377 15.51 26.81 4.89
N SER A 378 14.71 25.77 5.12
CA SER A 378 13.76 25.68 6.21
C SER A 378 13.51 24.21 6.54
N CYS A 379 13.05 23.93 7.77
CA CYS A 379 12.61 22.58 8.15
C CYS A 379 11.12 22.41 7.94
N GLU A 380 10.73 21.27 7.41
CA GLU A 380 9.34 20.90 7.19
C GLU A 380 8.67 20.48 8.52
N PRO A 381 7.47 20.97 8.83
CA PRO A 381 6.72 20.50 9.98
C PRO A 381 6.30 19.04 9.78
N CYS A 382 6.31 18.26 10.86
CA CYS A 382 5.74 16.92 10.83
C CYS A 382 4.26 16.97 10.47
N GLY A 383 3.84 16.14 9.52
CA GLY A 383 2.45 16.04 9.09
C GLY A 383 1.54 15.49 10.18
N THR A 384 0.23 15.47 9.93
CA THR A 384 -0.71 14.77 10.80
C THR A 384 -0.37 13.27 10.84
N GLY A 385 -0.59 12.63 11.98
CA GLY A 385 -0.18 11.25 12.26
C GLY A 385 1.33 11.08 12.52
N GLU A 386 2.11 12.16 12.45
CA GLU A 386 3.55 12.15 12.69
C GLU A 386 3.94 13.18 13.76
N TYR A 387 5.04 12.93 14.46
CA TYR A 387 5.58 13.79 15.49
C TYR A 387 7.11 13.76 15.51
N GLN A 388 7.72 14.76 16.12
CA GLN A 388 9.15 14.73 16.43
C GLN A 388 9.44 15.42 17.75
N ASP A 389 9.96 14.65 18.70
CA ASP A 389 10.35 15.08 20.04
C ASP A 389 11.82 15.53 20.13
N VAL A 390 12.65 15.20 19.14
CA VAL A 390 14.10 15.46 19.14
C VAL A 390 14.48 16.48 18.07
N ALA A 391 15.21 17.52 18.48
CA ALA A 391 15.79 18.50 17.56
C ALA A 391 16.88 17.87 16.66
N GLY A 392 17.03 18.38 15.44
CA GLY A 392 18.01 17.89 14.47
C GLY A 392 17.61 16.60 13.76
N SER A 393 16.35 16.18 13.85
CA SER A 393 15.91 14.93 13.22
C SER A 393 15.77 15.07 11.70
N GLN A 394 16.14 14.00 11.01
CA GLN A 394 16.04 13.89 9.55
C GLN A 394 14.65 13.43 9.10
N THR A 395 13.89 12.79 9.99
CA THR A 395 12.57 12.23 9.68
C THR A 395 11.61 12.44 10.85
N CYS A 396 10.31 12.54 10.56
CA CYS A 396 9.26 12.51 11.58
C CYS A 396 8.95 11.06 11.98
N LYS A 397 8.65 10.85 13.26
CA LYS A 397 8.22 9.56 13.81
C LYS A 397 6.72 9.43 13.60
N ARG A 398 6.23 8.26 13.19
CA ARG A 398 4.78 7.99 13.12
C ARG A 398 4.21 7.73 14.51
N CYS A 399 2.98 8.17 14.74
CA CYS A 399 2.27 7.83 15.98
C CYS A 399 2.13 6.31 16.14
N GLY A 400 2.37 5.84 17.36
CA GLY A 400 2.28 4.42 17.71
C GLY A 400 0.84 3.93 17.71
N ILE A 401 0.66 2.61 17.67
CA ILE A 401 -0.68 1.99 17.79
C ILE A 401 -1.32 2.43 19.12
N GLY A 402 -2.57 2.88 19.06
CA GLY A 402 -3.32 3.43 20.20
C GLY A 402 -3.09 4.92 20.45
N THR A 403 -2.39 5.60 19.53
CA THR A 403 -2.18 7.04 19.57
C THR A 403 -2.41 7.68 18.20
N TYR A 404 -2.84 8.94 18.19
CA TYR A 404 -3.11 9.71 16.96
C TYR A 404 -2.54 11.13 17.07
N GLN A 405 -2.43 11.83 15.95
CA GLN A 405 -2.09 13.26 15.94
C GLN A 405 -2.80 13.98 14.79
N ASP A 406 -3.64 14.93 15.13
CA ASP A 406 -4.47 15.73 14.23
C ASP A 406 -3.85 17.11 13.90
N GLU A 407 -2.79 17.50 14.61
CA GLU A 407 -2.10 18.79 14.42
C GLU A 407 -0.74 18.61 13.71
N THR A 408 -0.41 19.53 12.81
CA THR A 408 0.91 19.59 12.17
C THR A 408 1.95 20.20 13.10
N GLY A 409 3.19 19.71 13.04
CA GLY A 409 4.29 20.28 13.82
C GLY A 409 4.33 19.82 15.28
N SER A 410 3.67 18.70 15.60
CA SER A 410 3.57 18.21 16.98
C SER A 410 4.84 17.53 17.47
N THR A 411 5.07 17.63 18.78
CA THR A 411 6.19 17.00 19.50
C THR A 411 5.82 15.67 20.14
N GLY A 412 4.56 15.25 20.07
CA GLY A 412 4.07 13.97 20.60
C GLY A 412 2.72 13.55 20.01
N CYS A 413 2.24 12.37 20.37
CA CYS A 413 0.92 11.87 19.95
C CYS A 413 -0.10 11.92 21.09
N LYS A 414 -1.37 12.12 20.74
CA LYS A 414 -2.53 12.07 21.63
C LYS A 414 -2.93 10.59 21.82
N ASN A 415 -3.27 10.19 23.05
CA ASN A 415 -3.73 8.82 23.33
C ASN A 415 -5.20 8.65 22.92
N CYS A 416 -5.55 7.48 22.39
CA CYS A 416 -6.94 7.09 22.20
C CYS A 416 -7.68 6.99 23.55
N THR A 417 -8.95 7.39 23.58
CA THR A 417 -9.78 7.41 24.80
C THR A 417 -10.28 6.00 25.18
N SER A 418 -10.55 5.77 26.46
CA SER A 418 -11.26 4.56 26.95
C SER A 418 -10.64 3.19 26.60
N GLY A 419 -9.31 3.11 26.44
CA GLY A 419 -8.62 1.84 26.15
C GLY A 419 -8.80 1.32 24.72
N THR A 420 -9.23 2.20 23.80
CA THR A 420 -9.33 1.93 22.37
C THR A 420 -7.96 1.95 21.70
N THR A 421 -7.87 1.37 20.51
CA THR A 421 -6.65 1.25 19.71
C THR A 421 -6.88 1.75 18.29
N THR A 422 -5.80 2.09 17.59
CA THR A 422 -5.83 2.47 16.18
C THR A 422 -5.56 1.27 15.26
N VAL A 423 -5.90 1.43 13.97
CA VAL A 423 -5.69 0.44 12.89
C VAL A 423 -4.20 0.10 12.72
N GLY A 424 -3.34 1.10 12.88
CA GLY A 424 -1.91 0.99 12.64
C GLY A 424 -1.14 2.24 13.05
N LEU A 425 0.07 2.38 12.53
CA LEU A 425 0.93 3.52 12.79
C LEU A 425 0.41 4.76 12.05
N GLY A 426 0.51 5.92 12.69
CA GLY A 426 0.28 7.22 12.07
C GLY A 426 -1.18 7.62 11.90
N SER A 427 -2.05 7.26 12.84
CA SER A 427 -3.44 7.74 12.84
C SER A 427 -3.54 9.25 12.99
N ILE A 428 -4.47 9.85 12.25
CA ILE A 428 -4.59 11.29 12.10
C ILE A 428 -5.76 11.88 12.89
N SER A 429 -6.67 11.04 13.38
CA SER A 429 -7.91 11.49 14.05
C SER A 429 -8.28 10.62 15.23
N GLU A 430 -9.02 11.18 16.19
CA GLU A 430 -9.65 10.43 17.28
C GLU A 430 -10.69 9.44 16.75
N LEU A 431 -11.31 9.74 15.61
CA LEU A 431 -12.27 8.85 14.95
C LEU A 431 -11.62 7.55 14.44
N ASP A 432 -10.29 7.51 14.33
CA ASP A 432 -9.55 6.31 13.95
C ASP A 432 -9.36 5.34 15.15
N CYS A 433 -9.77 5.75 16.36
CA CYS A 433 -9.70 4.93 17.57
C CYS A 433 -10.93 4.01 17.67
N GLY A 434 -10.70 2.70 17.76
CA GLY A 434 -11.75 1.68 17.90
C GLY A 434 -11.38 0.55 18.86
N CYS A 435 -12.20 -0.49 18.92
CA CYS A 435 -12.01 -1.56 19.91
C CYS A 435 -10.80 -2.44 19.61
N PRO A 436 -10.06 -2.92 20.62
CA PRO A 436 -8.97 -3.88 20.41
C PRO A 436 -9.52 -5.24 19.92
N ALA A 437 -8.61 -6.09 19.42
CA ALA A 437 -8.98 -7.43 18.98
C ALA A 437 -9.66 -8.23 20.12
N GLY A 438 -10.70 -8.99 19.76
CA GLY A 438 -11.55 -9.69 20.72
C GLY A 438 -12.65 -8.84 21.36
N GLN A 439 -12.75 -7.55 21.01
CA GLN A 439 -13.83 -6.66 21.43
C GLN A 439 -14.54 -6.05 20.23
N ILE A 440 -15.82 -5.70 20.41
CA ILE A 440 -16.67 -5.10 19.38
C ILE A 440 -17.29 -3.79 19.90
N ASN A 441 -17.30 -2.77 19.05
CA ASN A 441 -17.93 -1.49 19.34
C ASN A 441 -19.45 -1.59 19.15
N ILE A 442 -20.21 -1.33 20.20
CA ILE A 442 -21.68 -1.32 20.17
C ILE A 442 -22.28 0.09 20.14
N ALA A 443 -21.46 1.14 20.22
CA ALA A 443 -21.94 2.51 20.12
C ALA A 443 -22.40 2.82 18.69
N THR A 444 -23.61 3.37 18.56
CA THR A 444 -24.17 3.80 17.26
C THR A 444 -23.67 5.18 16.85
N GLU A 445 -23.36 6.06 17.81
CA GLU A 445 -22.75 7.39 17.59
C GLU A 445 -21.87 7.78 18.78
N GLY A 446 -20.73 8.43 18.54
CA GLY A 446 -19.84 8.97 19.59
C GLY A 446 -18.68 8.03 19.99
N THR A 447 -18.22 8.15 21.24
CA THR A 447 -17.08 7.38 21.80
C THR A 447 -17.34 5.88 21.75
N ALA A 448 -16.37 5.10 21.26
CA ALA A 448 -16.51 3.65 21.14
C ALA A 448 -16.75 3.00 22.52
N VAL A 449 -17.80 2.16 22.59
CA VAL A 449 -18.10 1.33 23.76
C VAL A 449 -17.75 -0.11 23.41
N CYS A 450 -16.63 -0.58 23.95
CA CYS A 450 -16.07 -1.88 23.62
C CYS A 450 -16.54 -2.95 24.60
N ILE A 451 -17.19 -3.99 24.07
CA ILE A 451 -17.58 -5.18 24.83
C ILE A 451 -16.81 -6.39 24.32
N VAL A 452 -16.55 -7.36 25.19
CA VAL A 452 -15.86 -8.60 24.83
C VAL A 452 -16.76 -9.45 23.94
N CYS A 453 -16.22 -9.97 22.84
CA CYS A 453 -16.94 -10.87 21.96
C CYS A 453 -17.17 -12.22 22.64
N GLN A 454 -18.39 -12.74 22.52
CA GLN A 454 -18.76 -14.05 23.05
C GLN A 454 -17.97 -15.17 22.33
N ALA A 455 -17.82 -16.31 23.01
CA ALA A 455 -17.17 -17.49 22.43
C ALA A 455 -17.93 -17.95 21.17
N GLY A 456 -17.20 -18.34 20.13
CA GLY A 456 -17.76 -18.68 18.82
C GLY A 456 -17.83 -17.51 17.83
N MET A 457 -17.37 -16.32 18.24
CA MET A 457 -17.24 -15.14 17.37
C MET A 457 -15.77 -14.72 17.24
N GLN A 458 -15.37 -14.32 16.03
CA GLN A 458 -14.09 -13.70 15.76
C GLN A 458 -14.28 -12.19 15.56
N CYS A 459 -13.68 -11.41 16.46
CA CYS A 459 -13.69 -9.96 16.40
C CYS A 459 -12.27 -9.43 16.12
N PRO A 460 -11.96 -9.06 14.86
CA PRO A 460 -10.73 -8.33 14.55
C PRO A 460 -10.70 -6.97 15.27
N PRO A 461 -9.53 -6.31 15.37
CA PRO A 461 -9.48 -4.95 15.91
C PRO A 461 -10.38 -4.00 15.11
N LEU A 462 -10.88 -2.96 15.75
CA LEU A 462 -11.83 -1.96 15.23
C LEU A 462 -13.17 -2.53 14.71
N SER A 463 -13.53 -3.74 15.16
CA SER A 463 -14.84 -4.32 14.87
C SER A 463 -15.97 -3.43 15.41
N SER A 464 -17.02 -3.27 14.63
CA SER A 464 -18.25 -2.59 15.05
C SER A 464 -19.48 -3.47 14.89
N GLY A 465 -20.52 -3.25 15.69
CA GLY A 465 -21.81 -3.92 15.56
C GLY A 465 -22.43 -3.70 14.17
N THR A 466 -22.28 -2.50 13.61
CA THR A 466 -22.74 -2.20 12.24
C THR A 466 -22.05 -3.08 11.20
N SER A 467 -20.74 -3.29 11.33
CA SER A 467 -19.97 -4.16 10.43
C SER A 467 -20.31 -5.64 10.57
N LEU A 468 -20.79 -6.10 11.74
CA LEU A 468 -21.27 -7.46 11.95
C LEU A 468 -22.51 -7.77 11.09
N PHE A 469 -23.49 -6.85 11.07
CA PHE A 469 -24.73 -7.03 10.31
C PHE A 469 -24.58 -6.71 8.83
N SER A 470 -23.91 -5.59 8.50
CA SER A 470 -23.69 -5.19 7.11
C SER A 470 -22.71 -6.11 6.39
N GLY A 471 -21.83 -6.79 7.16
CA GLY A 471 -20.62 -7.47 6.72
C GLY A 471 -19.80 -6.68 5.72
N ALA A 472 -19.74 -5.37 5.94
CA ALA A 472 -18.89 -4.42 5.25
C ALA A 472 -18.28 -3.49 6.30
N SER A 473 -17.00 -3.20 6.14
CA SER A 473 -16.27 -2.22 6.94
C SER A 473 -15.53 -1.29 5.99
N ASP A 474 -15.52 0.00 6.31
CA ASP A 474 -14.78 1.02 5.54
C ASP A 474 -13.26 0.77 5.56
N LEU A 475 -12.79 0.02 6.57
CA LEU A 475 -11.39 -0.37 6.74
C LEU A 475 -11.02 -1.63 5.93
N GLY A 476 -11.99 -2.28 5.27
CA GLY A 476 -11.78 -3.49 4.48
C GLY A 476 -12.23 -4.78 5.17
N LYS A 477 -12.01 -5.92 4.50
CA LYS A 477 -12.58 -7.22 4.92
C LYS A 477 -11.98 -7.79 6.21
N ASP A 478 -10.73 -7.44 6.51
CA ASP A 478 -10.01 -7.97 7.68
C ASP A 478 -10.52 -7.38 9.01
N TYR A 479 -11.37 -6.34 8.96
CA TYR A 479 -11.94 -5.65 10.11
C TYR A 479 -13.43 -6.00 10.33
N ILE A 480 -13.93 -7.02 9.64
CA ILE A 480 -15.33 -7.46 9.73
C ILE A 480 -15.42 -8.57 10.78
N PRO A 481 -16.19 -8.40 11.87
CA PRO A 481 -16.45 -9.45 12.82
C PRO A 481 -17.36 -10.52 12.22
N MET A 482 -17.07 -11.78 12.53
CA MET A 482 -17.79 -12.93 11.96
C MET A 482 -17.96 -14.05 13.00
N LEU A 483 -19.07 -14.79 12.89
CA LEU A 483 -19.28 -16.03 13.62
C LEU A 483 -18.39 -17.13 13.03
N LEU A 484 -17.81 -17.96 13.90
CA LEU A 484 -17.04 -19.12 13.48
C LEU A 484 -17.97 -20.25 13.01
N PRO A 485 -17.51 -21.14 12.12
CA PRO A 485 -18.25 -22.35 11.77
C PRO A 485 -18.64 -23.15 13.03
N GLY A 486 -19.87 -23.68 13.05
CA GLY A 486 -20.46 -24.34 14.23
C GLY A 486 -21.20 -23.39 15.18
N PHE A 487 -21.16 -22.09 14.94
CA PHE A 487 -21.88 -21.08 15.73
C PHE A 487 -22.79 -20.24 14.83
N MET A 488 -23.88 -19.75 15.42
CA MET A 488 -24.83 -18.87 14.75
C MET A 488 -25.37 -17.81 15.72
N SER A 489 -25.91 -16.73 15.18
CA SER A 489 -26.66 -15.73 15.93
C SER A 489 -27.92 -15.39 15.15
N LEU A 490 -29.00 -15.02 15.83
CA LEU A 490 -30.22 -14.56 15.17
C LEU A 490 -30.03 -13.13 14.65
N GLU A 491 -30.66 -12.82 13.52
CA GLU A 491 -30.59 -11.48 12.90
C GLU A 491 -31.07 -10.38 13.85
N GLU A 492 -32.04 -10.67 14.72
CA GLU A 492 -32.60 -9.73 15.68
C GLU A 492 -31.84 -9.65 17.02
N GLU A 493 -31.16 -10.73 17.42
CA GLU A 493 -30.46 -10.80 18.72
C GLU A 493 -28.95 -10.48 18.63
N GLY A 494 -28.40 -10.45 17.42
CA GLY A 494 -27.11 -9.83 17.10
C GLY A 494 -25.88 -10.49 17.73
N LEU A 495 -25.61 -10.18 18.99
CA LEU A 495 -24.43 -10.60 19.74
C LEU A 495 -24.64 -11.90 20.53
N ASP A 496 -25.87 -12.39 20.63
CA ASP A 496 -26.19 -13.64 21.30
C ASP A 496 -25.77 -14.82 20.43
N VAL A 497 -24.65 -15.46 20.79
CA VAL A 497 -24.09 -16.58 20.05
C VAL A 497 -24.69 -17.90 20.55
N TYR A 498 -25.24 -18.67 19.60
CA TYR A 498 -25.75 -20.02 19.76
C TYR A 498 -24.78 -21.03 19.14
N LYS A 499 -24.67 -22.21 19.76
CA LYS A 499 -23.84 -23.34 19.32
C LYS A 499 -24.72 -24.35 18.58
N CYS A 500 -24.25 -24.82 17.43
CA CYS A 500 -24.95 -25.81 16.62
C CYS A 500 -24.36 -27.20 16.85
N ASP A 501 -25.21 -28.24 16.79
CA ASP A 501 -24.79 -29.64 16.93
C ASP A 501 -24.02 -30.13 15.69
N ASN A 502 -24.54 -29.81 14.49
CA ASN A 502 -23.85 -30.06 13.24
C ASN A 502 -23.17 -28.78 12.73
N SER A 503 -21.84 -28.78 12.64
CA SER A 503 -21.08 -27.64 12.12
C SER A 503 -21.40 -27.32 10.66
N ALA A 504 -21.90 -28.29 9.88
CA ALA A 504 -22.33 -28.04 8.50
C ALA A 504 -23.63 -27.23 8.41
N ALA A 505 -24.50 -27.30 9.42
CA ALA A 505 -25.74 -26.51 9.47
C ALA A 505 -25.44 -25.02 9.70
N CYS A 506 -24.36 -24.72 10.43
CA CYS A 506 -23.93 -23.38 10.80
C CYS A 506 -22.58 -23.06 10.15
N PRO A 507 -22.55 -22.55 8.91
CA PRO A 507 -21.31 -22.21 8.21
C PRO A 507 -20.55 -21.04 8.85
N GLY A 508 -21.14 -20.35 9.84
CA GLY A 508 -20.62 -19.13 10.42
C GLY A 508 -20.89 -17.90 9.54
N GLY A 509 -20.13 -16.82 9.75
CA GLY A 509 -20.29 -15.57 9.03
C GLY A 509 -21.20 -14.57 9.74
N ARG A 510 -22.17 -14.00 9.02
CA ARG A 510 -23.05 -12.95 9.57
C ARG A 510 -24.18 -13.55 10.42
N PRO A 511 -24.75 -12.79 11.36
CA PRO A 511 -26.00 -13.18 12.03
C PRO A 511 -27.09 -13.53 11.00
N GLY A 512 -27.87 -14.57 11.28
CA GLY A 512 -28.91 -15.10 10.40
C GLY A 512 -28.42 -16.05 9.29
N ASN A 513 -27.11 -16.29 9.16
CA ASN A 513 -26.57 -17.16 8.12
C ASN A 513 -26.66 -18.65 8.51
N CYS A 514 -27.53 -19.39 7.84
CA CYS A 514 -27.75 -20.82 8.03
C CYS A 514 -27.61 -21.59 6.70
N ALA A 515 -27.12 -22.83 6.74
CA ALA A 515 -26.96 -23.65 5.54
C ALA A 515 -28.31 -24.17 5.01
N GLY A 516 -28.47 -24.19 3.68
CA GLY A 516 -29.57 -24.92 3.03
C GLY A 516 -30.98 -24.49 3.43
N ALA A 517 -31.24 -23.18 3.48
CA ALA A 517 -32.54 -22.57 3.83
C ALA A 517 -33.11 -22.92 5.22
N SER A 518 -32.29 -23.52 6.08
CA SER A 518 -32.63 -23.72 7.49
C SER A 518 -32.72 -22.39 8.24
N LYS A 519 -33.48 -22.38 9.34
CA LYS A 519 -33.78 -21.20 10.16
C LYS A 519 -33.88 -21.59 11.64
N GLY A 520 -34.12 -20.58 12.48
CA GLY A 520 -34.29 -20.76 13.92
C GLY A 520 -32.98 -20.96 14.67
N ILE A 521 -33.09 -21.18 15.98
CA ILE A 521 -31.93 -21.39 16.85
C ILE A 521 -31.18 -22.65 16.42
N SER A 522 -29.86 -22.53 16.31
CA SER A 522 -28.95 -23.60 15.84
C SER A 522 -29.21 -24.07 14.39
N CYS A 523 -29.92 -23.29 13.57
CA CYS A 523 -30.24 -23.61 12.16
C CYS A 523 -30.90 -24.99 11.99
N PHE A 524 -31.74 -25.40 12.94
CA PHE A 524 -32.35 -26.74 12.96
C PHE A 524 -33.71 -26.82 12.23
N GLU A 525 -34.37 -25.67 11.99
CA GLU A 525 -35.74 -25.66 11.45
C GLU A 525 -35.75 -25.54 9.93
N CYS A 526 -36.56 -26.37 9.26
CA CYS A 526 -36.88 -26.22 7.85
C CYS A 526 -38.25 -25.57 7.65
N ALA A 527 -38.44 -24.90 6.52
CA ALA A 527 -39.74 -24.34 6.15
C ALA A 527 -40.84 -25.42 6.02
N ASP A 528 -42.10 -25.01 6.13
CA ASP A 528 -43.25 -25.92 6.01
C ASP A 528 -43.22 -26.72 4.69
N GLY A 529 -43.36 -28.04 4.80
CA GLY A 529 -43.30 -28.94 3.64
C GLY A 529 -41.88 -29.27 3.15
N GLN A 530 -40.85 -28.95 3.93
CA GLN A 530 -39.46 -29.36 3.71
C GLN A 530 -38.95 -30.28 4.83
N GLN A 531 -37.93 -31.07 4.52
CA GLN A 531 -37.22 -31.96 5.45
C GLN A 531 -35.71 -31.71 5.36
N TRP A 532 -35.04 -31.82 6.50
CA TRP A 532 -33.58 -31.78 6.56
C TRP A 532 -33.00 -33.10 6.04
N ASN A 533 -31.95 -33.02 5.23
CA ASN A 533 -31.26 -34.21 4.66
C ASN A 533 -29.79 -34.31 5.13
N GLY A 534 -29.44 -33.71 6.28
CA GLY A 534 -28.07 -33.66 6.81
C GLY A 534 -27.25 -32.45 6.33
N GLU A 535 -27.56 -31.91 5.15
CA GLU A 535 -26.84 -30.77 4.54
C GLU A 535 -27.75 -29.58 4.18
N GLU A 536 -28.98 -29.85 3.70
CA GLU A 536 -29.92 -28.81 3.26
C GLU A 536 -31.39 -29.21 3.50
N CYS A 537 -32.27 -28.22 3.62
CA CYS A 537 -33.71 -28.41 3.64
C CYS A 537 -34.23 -28.68 2.22
N ARG A 538 -34.78 -29.87 1.98
CA ARG A 538 -35.37 -30.29 0.70
C ARG A 538 -36.88 -30.39 0.78
N PRO A 539 -37.62 -30.12 -0.31
CA PRO A 539 -39.07 -30.34 -0.34
C PRO A 539 -39.42 -31.80 -0.05
N CYS A 540 -40.46 -32.00 0.76
CA CYS A 540 -40.97 -33.31 1.13
C CYS A 540 -41.37 -34.11 -0.11
N GLN A 541 -40.73 -35.27 -0.30
CA GLN A 541 -40.98 -36.14 -1.43
C GLN A 541 -42.25 -36.99 -1.20
N GLY A 542 -43.05 -37.20 -2.25
CA GLY A 542 -44.34 -37.89 -2.12
C GLY A 542 -44.23 -39.34 -1.63
N TRP A 543 -43.12 -40.03 -1.92
CA TRP A 543 -42.87 -41.40 -1.45
C TRP A 543 -42.54 -41.48 0.04
N VAL A 544 -42.04 -40.41 0.66
CA VAL A 544 -41.84 -40.37 2.12
C VAL A 544 -43.20 -40.41 2.82
N ARG A 545 -44.16 -39.60 2.36
CA ARG A 545 -45.55 -39.65 2.85
C ARG A 545 -46.20 -41.00 2.60
N LEU A 546 -46.02 -41.56 1.41
CA LEU A 546 -46.53 -42.90 1.08
C LEU A 546 -45.90 -43.97 1.99
N GLY A 547 -44.59 -43.87 2.27
CA GLY A 547 -43.87 -44.77 3.16
C GLY A 547 -44.43 -44.75 4.58
N TRP A 548 -44.66 -43.57 5.15
CA TRP A 548 -45.32 -43.43 6.46
C TRP A 548 -46.75 -43.98 6.46
N ILE A 549 -47.53 -43.74 5.40
CA ILE A 549 -48.87 -44.32 5.27
C ILE A 549 -48.80 -45.85 5.25
N VAL A 550 -47.91 -46.42 4.44
CA VAL A 550 -47.70 -47.88 4.35
C VAL A 550 -47.22 -48.44 5.69
N ALA A 551 -46.33 -47.77 6.40
CA ALA A 551 -45.85 -48.17 7.71
C ALA A 551 -46.97 -48.17 8.76
N ILE A 552 -47.75 -47.08 8.84
CA ILE A 552 -48.90 -46.98 9.77
C ILE A 552 -49.94 -48.04 9.45
N VAL A 553 -50.32 -48.20 8.17
CA VAL A 553 -51.28 -49.24 7.74
C VAL A 553 -50.74 -50.64 8.02
N GLY A 554 -49.45 -50.86 7.78
CA GLY A 554 -48.74 -52.10 8.05
C GLY A 554 -48.79 -52.46 9.53
N VAL A 555 -48.44 -51.53 10.42
CA VAL A 555 -48.53 -51.73 11.89
C VAL A 555 -49.97 -51.97 12.32
N CYS A 556 -50.92 -51.17 11.83
CA CYS A 556 -52.34 -51.31 12.13
C CYS A 556 -52.93 -52.65 11.67
N ALA A 557 -52.39 -53.27 10.62
CA ALA A 557 -52.79 -54.59 10.12
C ALA A 557 -52.02 -55.76 10.79
N CYS A 558 -50.71 -55.59 11.03
CA CYS A 558 -49.85 -56.60 11.64
C CYS A 558 -50.20 -56.85 13.11
N LEU A 559 -50.54 -55.81 13.88
CA LEU A 559 -50.90 -55.95 15.30
C LEU A 559 -52.13 -56.86 15.50
N PRO A 560 -53.26 -56.69 14.78
CA PRO A 560 -54.37 -57.63 14.79
C PRO A 560 -54.02 -59.03 14.29
N PHE A 561 -53.17 -59.14 13.26
CA PHE A 561 -52.72 -60.42 12.73
C PHE A 561 -51.88 -61.20 13.73
N ALA A 562 -50.93 -60.55 14.41
CA ALA A 562 -50.11 -61.13 15.47
C ALA A 562 -50.97 -61.53 16.67
N HIS A 563 -51.91 -60.67 17.09
CA HIS A 563 -52.89 -61.00 18.13
C HIS A 563 -53.72 -62.24 17.75
N ARG A 564 -54.01 -62.43 16.47
CA ARG A 564 -54.76 -63.60 15.99
C ARG A 564 -53.87 -64.85 15.86
N ALA A 565 -52.67 -64.71 15.30
CA ALA A 565 -51.73 -65.78 15.05
C ALA A 565 -51.26 -66.46 16.33
N LYS A 566 -51.14 -65.70 17.43
CA LYS A 566 -50.85 -66.23 18.77
C LYS A 566 -51.89 -67.26 19.25
N MET A 567 -53.11 -67.28 18.69
CA MET A 567 -54.25 -68.05 19.21
C MET A 567 -54.68 -69.26 18.34
N GLU A 568 -54.20 -69.39 17.10
CA GLU A 568 -54.76 -70.33 16.10
C GLU A 568 -53.84 -71.55 15.80
N TYR A 569 -52.75 -71.77 16.54
CA TYR A 569 -51.74 -72.79 16.23
C TYR A 569 -51.84 -74.07 17.09
N THR A 570 -52.33 -75.16 16.50
CA THR A 570 -52.63 -76.46 17.16
C THR A 570 -51.67 -77.60 16.81
N SER A 571 -50.40 -77.33 16.47
CA SER A 571 -49.39 -78.40 16.27
C SER A 571 -48.03 -78.09 16.93
N GLN A 572 -47.60 -78.99 17.83
CA GLN A 572 -46.49 -78.84 18.78
C GLN A 572 -45.13 -78.44 18.16
N THR A 573 -44.76 -78.97 16.99
CA THR A 573 -43.44 -78.70 16.36
C THR A 573 -43.36 -77.33 15.70
N ARG A 574 -44.50 -76.85 15.21
CA ARG A 574 -44.61 -75.63 14.41
C ARG A 574 -44.80 -74.40 15.33
N GLU A 575 -45.19 -74.63 16.58
CA GLU A 575 -45.29 -73.65 17.68
C GLU A 575 -43.92 -73.20 18.18
N ILE A 576 -43.00 -74.13 18.49
CA ILE A 576 -41.65 -73.80 19.01
C ILE A 576 -40.85 -73.00 17.99
N LEU A 577 -40.94 -73.34 16.69
CA LEU A 577 -40.22 -72.63 15.62
C LEU A 577 -40.70 -71.18 15.45
N VAL A 578 -42.02 -70.95 15.40
CA VAL A 578 -42.60 -69.60 15.28
C VAL A 578 -42.29 -68.78 16.53
N PHE A 579 -42.43 -69.38 17.71
CA PHE A 579 -42.09 -68.77 18.98
C PHE A 579 -40.60 -68.35 19.06
N THR A 580 -39.70 -69.25 18.66
CA THR A 580 -38.25 -68.97 18.63
C THR A 580 -37.95 -67.85 17.66
N PHE A 581 -38.54 -67.86 16.46
CA PHE A 581 -38.34 -66.82 15.46
C PHE A 581 -38.81 -65.44 15.95
N LEU A 582 -40.01 -65.34 16.53
CA LEU A 582 -40.53 -64.09 17.09
C LEU A 582 -39.66 -63.59 18.24
N THR A 583 -39.15 -64.50 19.09
CA THR A 583 -38.26 -64.13 20.19
C THR A 583 -36.89 -63.65 19.69
N ILE A 584 -36.36 -64.24 18.60
CA ILE A 584 -35.13 -63.75 17.94
C ILE A 584 -35.35 -62.34 17.37
N LEU A 585 -36.50 -62.09 16.72
CA LEU A 585 -36.82 -60.74 16.22
C LEU A 585 -36.92 -59.72 17.35
N GLU A 586 -37.50 -60.11 18.50
CA GLU A 586 -37.57 -59.26 19.69
C GLU A 586 -36.18 -58.96 20.26
N ILE A 587 -35.32 -59.98 20.43
CA ILE A 587 -33.93 -59.79 20.87
C ILE A 587 -33.17 -58.89 19.88
N GLY A 588 -33.31 -59.14 18.58
CA GLY A 588 -32.72 -58.30 17.53
C GLY A 588 -33.20 -56.85 17.59
N GLY A 589 -34.50 -56.64 17.80
CA GLY A 589 -35.09 -55.31 18.00
C GLY A 589 -34.49 -54.58 19.21
N ASN A 590 -34.37 -55.25 20.35
CA ASN A 590 -33.76 -54.68 21.56
C ASN A 590 -32.27 -54.33 21.35
N VAL A 591 -31.54 -55.14 20.57
CA VAL A 591 -30.14 -54.87 20.21
C VAL A 591 -30.04 -53.63 19.32
N LEU A 592 -30.89 -53.51 18.30
CA LEU A 592 -30.94 -52.34 17.42
C LEU A 592 -31.36 -51.07 18.18
N GLN A 593 -32.30 -51.17 19.11
CA GLN A 593 -32.67 -50.08 20.02
C GLN A 593 -31.51 -49.65 20.92
N THR A 594 -30.76 -50.62 21.45
CA THR A 594 -29.57 -50.33 22.26
C THR A 594 -28.49 -49.64 21.43
N LEU A 595 -28.26 -50.09 20.19
CA LEU A 595 -27.33 -49.45 19.25
C LEU A 595 -27.76 -48.03 18.89
N ALA A 596 -29.06 -47.81 18.69
CA ALA A 596 -29.60 -46.49 18.39
C ALA A 596 -29.38 -45.52 19.56
N ILE A 597 -29.62 -45.94 20.80
CA ILE A 597 -29.34 -45.13 22.00
C ILE A 597 -27.83 -44.85 22.13
N THR A 598 -26.96 -45.83 21.86
CA THR A 598 -25.51 -45.56 21.88
C THR A 598 -25.05 -44.59 20.78
N GLY A 599 -25.74 -44.56 19.65
CA GLY A 599 -25.48 -43.58 18.58
C GLY A 599 -25.89 -42.15 18.96
N GLN A 600 -26.70 -41.99 20.03
CA GLN A 600 -27.10 -40.66 20.49
C GLN A 600 -26.00 -39.96 21.29
N MET A 601 -24.95 -40.63 21.80
CA MET A 601 -23.91 -40.07 22.68
C MET A 601 -23.20 -38.82 22.10
N THR A 602 -22.60 -37.99 22.97
CA THR A 602 -21.92 -36.72 22.62
C THR A 602 -20.54 -36.91 21.97
N LEU A 603 -20.34 -38.00 21.24
CA LEU A 603 -19.06 -38.35 20.61
C LEU A 603 -19.04 -37.92 19.15
N GLU A 604 -17.90 -37.42 18.69
CA GLU A 604 -17.67 -37.16 17.27
C GLU A 604 -17.43 -38.49 16.54
N TRP A 605 -18.51 -39.06 16.01
CA TRP A 605 -18.45 -40.33 15.29
C TRP A 605 -17.81 -40.17 13.89
N PRO A 606 -16.99 -41.13 13.43
CA PRO A 606 -16.57 -41.20 12.03
C PRO A 606 -17.77 -41.19 11.09
N GLN A 607 -17.67 -40.50 9.95
CA GLN A 607 -18.78 -40.34 8.99
C GLN A 607 -19.45 -41.65 8.57
N LEU A 608 -18.70 -42.75 8.46
CA LEU A 608 -19.23 -44.07 8.13
C LEU A 608 -20.24 -44.59 9.18
N LEU A 609 -19.99 -44.32 10.47
CA LEU A 609 -20.86 -44.74 11.56
C LEU A 609 -22.06 -43.79 11.72
N VAL A 610 -21.91 -42.50 11.42
CA VAL A 610 -23.01 -41.51 11.45
C VAL A 610 -24.16 -41.94 10.53
N SER A 611 -23.86 -42.37 9.30
CA SER A 611 -24.88 -42.88 8.36
C SER A 611 -25.56 -44.15 8.87
N MET A 612 -24.83 -45.01 9.58
CA MET A 612 -25.38 -46.23 10.18
C MET A 612 -26.32 -45.90 11.35
N PHE A 613 -25.93 -44.98 12.24
CA PHE A 613 -26.75 -44.59 13.39
C PHE A 613 -28.02 -43.87 12.96
N SER A 614 -27.97 -43.00 11.95
CA SER A 614 -29.15 -42.33 11.38
C SER A 614 -30.22 -43.36 10.93
N LEU A 615 -29.82 -44.47 10.30
CA LEU A 615 -30.75 -45.56 9.96
C LEU A 615 -31.30 -46.31 11.17
N LEU A 616 -30.55 -46.37 12.28
CA LEU A 616 -30.94 -47.09 13.50
C LEU A 616 -31.85 -46.26 14.42
N GLN A 617 -31.81 -44.93 14.34
CA GLN A 617 -32.62 -44.02 15.18
C GLN A 617 -34.14 -44.29 15.11
N VAL A 618 -34.62 -44.86 14.00
CA VAL A 618 -36.01 -45.35 13.83
C VAL A 618 -36.42 -46.29 14.97
N PHE A 619 -35.51 -47.15 15.41
CA PHE A 619 -35.77 -48.10 16.48
C PHE A 619 -35.83 -47.43 17.86
N ALA A 620 -35.17 -46.27 18.05
CA ALA A 620 -35.24 -45.46 19.26
C ALA A 620 -36.42 -44.46 19.27
N PHE A 621 -37.34 -44.54 18.30
CA PHE A 621 -38.41 -43.57 18.06
C PHE A 621 -37.95 -42.15 17.76
N GLU A 622 -36.70 -41.97 17.34
CA GLU A 622 -36.14 -40.68 16.92
C GLU A 622 -36.16 -40.65 15.39
N ALA A 623 -37.13 -39.96 14.80
CA ALA A 623 -37.42 -40.07 13.36
C ALA A 623 -37.21 -38.74 12.62
N ALA A 624 -36.35 -37.85 13.16
CA ALA A 624 -36.05 -36.56 12.54
C ALA A 624 -35.55 -36.73 11.10
N ASP A 625 -34.67 -37.70 10.85
CA ASP A 625 -34.10 -38.00 9.53
C ASP A 625 -35.04 -38.78 8.59
N LEU A 626 -36.13 -39.38 9.10
CA LEU A 626 -37.14 -40.09 8.28
C LEU A 626 -38.20 -39.15 7.68
N GLY A 627 -37.99 -37.83 7.79
CA GLY A 627 -38.95 -36.85 7.30
C GLY A 627 -40.23 -36.80 8.13
N LEU A 628 -40.14 -36.98 9.46
CA LEU A 628 -41.30 -36.84 10.35
C LEU A 628 -41.97 -35.47 10.18
N SER A 629 -41.18 -34.43 9.90
CA SER A 629 -41.66 -33.09 9.56
C SER A 629 -42.66 -33.05 8.40
N CYS A 630 -42.56 -34.00 7.45
CA CYS A 630 -43.45 -34.11 6.29
C CYS A 630 -44.84 -34.65 6.61
N VAL A 631 -45.03 -35.21 7.82
CA VAL A 631 -46.28 -35.83 8.29
C VAL A 631 -46.86 -35.08 9.48
N SER A 632 -46.05 -34.73 10.48
CA SER A 632 -46.53 -34.09 11.73
C SER A 632 -46.37 -32.57 11.78
N GLY A 633 -45.75 -31.95 10.78
CA GLY A 633 -45.48 -30.51 10.72
C GLY A 633 -44.02 -30.14 11.03
N SER A 634 -43.62 -28.93 10.65
CA SER A 634 -42.26 -28.40 10.78
C SER A 634 -41.87 -28.09 12.23
N ARG A 635 -42.85 -27.82 13.11
CA ARG A 635 -42.60 -27.43 14.51
C ARG A 635 -42.11 -28.62 15.34
N PRO A 636 -40.97 -28.52 16.04
CA PRO A 636 -40.41 -29.62 16.84
C PRO A 636 -41.36 -30.13 17.94
N LEU A 637 -42.13 -29.23 18.58
CA LEU A 637 -43.10 -29.63 19.60
C LEU A 637 -44.19 -30.58 19.05
N GLN A 638 -44.63 -30.38 17.80
CA GLN A 638 -45.62 -31.25 17.16
C GLN A 638 -45.04 -32.61 16.83
N GLN A 639 -43.78 -32.65 16.41
CA GLN A 639 -43.04 -33.89 16.13
C GLN A 639 -42.88 -34.74 17.40
N PHE A 640 -42.47 -34.10 18.50
CA PHE A 640 -42.37 -34.77 19.81
C PHE A 640 -43.74 -35.26 20.29
N GLY A 641 -44.79 -34.44 20.17
CA GLY A 641 -46.16 -34.83 20.52
C GLY A 641 -46.66 -36.04 19.71
N PHE A 642 -46.32 -36.12 18.42
CA PHE A 642 -46.65 -37.27 17.58
C PHE A 642 -45.95 -38.54 18.07
N GLN A 643 -44.65 -38.48 18.39
CA GLN A 643 -43.88 -39.62 18.93
C GLN A 643 -44.47 -40.13 20.25
N VAL A 644 -44.81 -39.22 21.18
CA VAL A 644 -45.43 -39.57 22.48
C VAL A 644 -46.81 -40.21 22.29
N ALA A 645 -47.55 -39.81 21.25
CA ALA A 645 -48.88 -40.34 20.97
C ALA A 645 -48.89 -41.77 20.39
N VAL A 646 -47.77 -42.27 19.84
CA VAL A 646 -47.71 -43.59 19.18
C VAL A 646 -48.14 -44.73 20.11
N LEU A 647 -47.59 -44.80 21.33
CA LEU A 647 -47.92 -45.85 22.30
C LEU A 647 -49.39 -45.82 22.76
N PRO A 648 -49.94 -44.70 23.27
CA PRO A 648 -51.34 -44.66 23.69
C PRO A 648 -52.30 -44.90 22.52
N CYS A 649 -52.03 -44.37 21.33
CA CYS A 649 -52.84 -44.65 20.14
C CYS A 649 -52.78 -46.14 19.75
N GLY A 650 -51.62 -46.79 19.84
CA GLY A 650 -51.48 -48.23 19.63
C GLY A 650 -52.29 -49.06 20.63
N LEU A 651 -52.32 -48.66 21.91
CA LEU A 651 -53.09 -49.35 22.95
C LEU A 651 -54.59 -49.21 22.70
N LEU A 652 -55.04 -48.00 22.36
CA LEU A 652 -56.43 -47.73 21.98
C LEU A 652 -56.84 -48.49 20.70
N TRP A 653 -55.92 -48.63 19.74
CA TRP A 653 -56.16 -49.42 18.54
C TRP A 653 -56.38 -50.90 18.86
N LEU A 654 -55.54 -51.50 19.73
CA LEU A 654 -55.74 -52.89 20.17
C LEU A 654 -57.07 -53.08 20.92
N LEU A 655 -57.47 -52.11 21.74
CA LEU A 655 -58.77 -52.10 22.42
C LEU A 655 -59.93 -52.06 21.42
N LEU A 656 -59.86 -51.18 20.42
CA LEU A 656 -60.85 -51.06 19.36
C LEU A 656 -60.95 -52.36 18.54
N VAL A 657 -59.81 -52.91 18.13
CA VAL A 657 -59.72 -54.18 17.40
C VAL A 657 -60.37 -55.30 18.20
N HIS A 658 -60.05 -55.43 19.49
CA HIS A 658 -60.67 -56.42 20.36
C HIS A 658 -62.19 -56.25 20.44
N PHE A 659 -62.68 -55.03 20.59
CA PHE A 659 -64.12 -54.73 20.64
C PHE A 659 -64.84 -55.06 19.32
N LEU A 660 -64.28 -54.65 18.19
CA LEU A 660 -64.82 -54.95 16.85
C LEU A 660 -64.90 -56.46 16.61
N PHE A 661 -63.85 -57.20 16.95
CA PHE A 661 -63.88 -58.65 16.81
C PHE A 661 -64.79 -59.37 17.81
N ARG A 662 -65.00 -58.80 19.00
CA ARG A 662 -66.01 -59.28 19.95
C ARG A 662 -67.43 -59.09 19.40
N MET A 663 -67.68 -57.97 18.70
CA MET A 663 -68.95 -57.75 17.99
C MET A 663 -69.13 -58.67 16.78
N LEU A 664 -68.07 -58.96 16.02
CA LEU A 664 -68.09 -59.77 14.80
C LEU A 664 -68.05 -61.31 15.03
N SER A 665 -68.52 -61.80 16.20
CA SER A 665 -68.79 -63.22 16.45
C SER A 665 -67.57 -64.18 16.54
N ARG A 666 -66.63 -63.93 17.46
CA ARG A 666 -65.74 -64.99 18.04
C ARG A 666 -65.42 -64.69 19.51
N GLY A 667 -65.74 -65.61 20.42
CA GLY A 667 -65.58 -65.45 21.87
C GLY A 667 -64.13 -65.24 22.32
N ARG A 668 -63.65 -63.99 22.29
CA ARG A 668 -62.32 -63.59 22.78
C ARG A 668 -62.34 -63.35 24.29
N LYS A 669 -61.30 -63.82 24.99
CA LYS A 669 -61.13 -63.57 26.43
C LYS A 669 -60.43 -62.24 26.66
N LEU A 670 -60.78 -61.55 27.74
CA LEU A 670 -60.15 -60.29 28.13
C LEU A 670 -58.65 -60.48 28.47
N THR A 671 -58.28 -61.68 28.92
CA THR A 671 -56.90 -62.07 29.22
C THR A 671 -55.98 -61.98 28.00
N ASP A 672 -56.49 -62.30 26.82
CA ASP A 672 -55.73 -62.32 25.56
C ASP A 672 -55.37 -60.90 25.11
N LEU A 673 -56.29 -59.95 25.34
CA LEU A 673 -56.09 -58.53 25.12
C LEU A 673 -55.05 -57.98 26.11
N MET A 674 -55.15 -58.33 27.39
CA MET A 674 -54.18 -57.92 28.41
C MET A 674 -52.77 -58.41 28.06
N ALA A 675 -52.62 -59.66 27.65
CA ALA A 675 -51.33 -60.20 27.23
C ALA A 675 -50.77 -59.50 25.97
N SER A 676 -51.63 -59.18 25.00
CA SER A 676 -51.21 -58.48 23.77
C SER A 676 -50.82 -57.02 24.03
N MET A 677 -51.57 -56.31 24.88
CA MET A 677 -51.24 -54.95 25.32
C MET A 677 -49.93 -54.94 26.10
N GLY A 678 -49.74 -55.91 27.02
CA GLY A 678 -48.50 -56.08 27.77
C GLY A 678 -47.30 -56.33 26.85
N GLN A 679 -47.42 -57.23 25.87
CA GLN A 679 -46.34 -57.49 24.91
C GLN A 679 -45.99 -56.25 24.08
N MET A 680 -46.97 -55.44 23.68
CA MET A 680 -46.69 -54.19 22.96
C MET A 680 -45.94 -53.18 23.83
N VAL A 681 -46.31 -53.03 25.11
CA VAL A 681 -45.60 -52.16 26.05
C VAL A 681 -44.18 -52.68 26.29
N VAL A 682 -43.97 -53.99 26.44
CA VAL A 682 -42.64 -54.61 26.62
C VAL A 682 -41.74 -54.34 25.41
N VAL A 683 -42.23 -54.55 24.18
CA VAL A 683 -41.44 -54.35 22.95
C VAL A 683 -41.04 -52.89 22.74
N CYS A 684 -41.91 -51.95 23.12
CA CYS A 684 -41.64 -50.52 23.00
C CYS A 684 -40.98 -49.93 24.26
N PHE A 685 -40.79 -50.71 25.33
CA PHE A 685 -40.46 -50.18 26.66
C PHE A 685 -39.17 -49.38 26.65
N GLN A 686 -38.11 -49.91 26.03
CA GLN A 686 -36.81 -49.27 25.94
C GLN A 686 -36.86 -47.96 25.13
N ALA A 687 -37.42 -48.00 23.92
CA ALA A 687 -37.50 -46.83 23.05
C ALA A 687 -38.38 -45.71 23.64
N VAL A 688 -39.51 -46.06 24.28
CA VAL A 688 -40.39 -45.06 24.93
C VAL A 688 -39.77 -44.53 26.23
N SER A 689 -38.99 -45.34 26.94
CA SER A 689 -38.22 -44.85 28.11
C SER A 689 -37.21 -43.80 27.68
N ASN A 690 -36.51 -44.01 26.55
CA ASN A 690 -35.62 -43.02 25.98
C ASN A 690 -36.37 -41.73 25.61
N LEU A 691 -37.48 -41.84 24.89
CA LEU A 691 -38.33 -40.72 24.51
C LEU A 691 -38.82 -39.90 25.72
N SER A 692 -39.09 -40.56 26.86
CA SER A 692 -39.52 -39.87 28.09
C SER A 692 -38.43 -39.01 28.73
N MET A 693 -37.15 -39.27 28.44
CA MET A 693 -36.01 -38.55 28.99
C MET A 693 -35.57 -37.34 28.15
N VAL A 694 -35.96 -37.29 26.87
CA VAL A 694 -35.63 -36.20 25.92
C VAL A 694 -35.86 -34.80 26.47
N PRO A 695 -36.99 -34.48 27.15
CA PRO A 695 -37.23 -33.13 27.67
C PRO A 695 -36.20 -32.67 28.70
N PHE A 696 -35.53 -33.60 29.38
CA PHE A 696 -34.57 -33.31 30.46
C PHE A 696 -33.14 -33.08 29.97
N MET A 697 -32.88 -33.23 28.67
CA MET A 697 -31.56 -33.13 28.07
C MET A 697 -31.33 -31.70 27.54
N CYS A 698 -30.76 -30.83 28.36
CA CYS A 698 -30.44 -29.44 27.99
C CYS A 698 -28.92 -29.23 27.87
N PHE A 699 -28.48 -28.50 26.86
CA PHE A 699 -27.08 -28.06 26.72
C PHE A 699 -26.96 -26.54 26.77
N ARG A 700 -25.77 -26.03 27.07
CA ARG A 700 -25.50 -24.60 27.30
C ARG A 700 -24.89 -23.93 26.08
N HIS A 701 -25.36 -22.73 25.76
CA HIS A 701 -24.82 -21.85 24.72
C HIS A 701 -23.83 -20.81 25.29
N PRO A 702 -22.95 -20.24 24.45
CA PRO A 702 -22.04 -19.16 24.85
C PRO A 702 -22.72 -17.93 25.48
N ASN A 703 -23.93 -17.59 25.03
CA ASN A 703 -24.74 -16.50 25.60
C ASN A 703 -25.33 -16.82 27.00
N GLY A 704 -25.13 -18.03 27.52
CA GLY A 704 -25.65 -18.48 28.80
C GLY A 704 -27.07 -19.05 28.77
N ARG A 705 -27.77 -19.02 27.62
CA ARG A 705 -29.06 -19.70 27.44
C ARG A 705 -28.84 -21.21 27.25
N HIS A 706 -29.91 -21.98 27.41
CA HIS A 706 -29.89 -23.44 27.26
C HIS A 706 -30.91 -23.89 26.22
N SER A 707 -30.54 -24.82 25.35
CA SER A 707 -31.46 -25.48 24.40
C SER A 707 -31.55 -26.96 24.66
N ASN A 708 -32.64 -27.58 24.22
CA ASN A 708 -32.78 -29.03 24.24
C ASN A 708 -31.78 -29.68 23.27
N LEU A 709 -31.18 -30.80 23.68
CA LEU A 709 -30.09 -31.44 22.94
C LEU A 709 -30.57 -32.14 21.65
N GLN A 710 -31.75 -32.75 21.68
CA GLN A 710 -32.32 -33.40 20.49
C GLN A 710 -33.18 -32.45 19.66
N MET A 711 -33.83 -31.48 20.32
CA MET A 711 -34.67 -30.47 19.68
C MET A 711 -34.02 -29.08 19.86
N LEU A 712 -32.92 -28.86 19.15
CA LEU A 712 -32.01 -27.70 19.30
C LEU A 712 -32.66 -26.32 19.24
N SER A 713 -33.83 -26.19 18.60
CA SER A 713 -34.53 -24.91 18.51
C SER A 713 -35.42 -24.58 19.72
N ILE A 714 -35.68 -25.55 20.60
CA ILE A 714 -36.47 -25.32 21.82
C ILE A 714 -35.52 -24.93 22.97
N LEU A 715 -35.65 -23.68 23.43
CA LEU A 715 -34.94 -23.18 24.61
C LEU A 715 -35.50 -23.81 25.89
N CYS A 716 -34.61 -24.30 26.76
CA CYS A 716 -34.99 -24.84 28.06
C CYS A 716 -35.52 -23.71 28.97
N GLY A 717 -36.66 -23.96 29.62
CA GLY A 717 -37.39 -22.94 30.38
C GLY A 717 -38.40 -22.13 29.57
N SER A 718 -38.53 -22.37 28.26
CA SER A 718 -39.62 -21.82 27.44
C SER A 718 -40.95 -22.55 27.69
N ASP A 719 -42.06 -21.95 27.23
CA ASP A 719 -43.39 -22.56 27.29
C ASP A 719 -43.45 -23.89 26.51
N ASP A 720 -42.77 -23.97 25.36
CA ASP A 720 -42.67 -25.18 24.54
C ASP A 720 -41.89 -26.29 25.28
N HIS A 721 -40.81 -25.92 25.99
CA HIS A 721 -40.07 -26.84 26.85
C HIS A 721 -40.92 -27.34 28.01
N ALA A 722 -41.72 -26.48 28.63
CA ALA A 722 -42.65 -26.88 29.69
C ALA A 722 -43.68 -27.90 29.19
N ALA A 723 -44.22 -27.73 27.97
CA ALA A 723 -45.10 -28.71 27.36
C ALA A 723 -44.41 -30.06 27.11
N MET A 724 -43.15 -30.06 26.62
CA MET A 724 -42.35 -31.28 26.47
C MET A 724 -42.14 -31.99 27.82
N MET A 725 -41.82 -31.24 28.87
CA MET A 725 -41.61 -31.76 30.22
C MET A 725 -42.88 -32.46 30.75
N ILE A 726 -44.06 -31.87 30.55
CA ILE A 726 -45.34 -32.49 30.95
C ILE A 726 -45.59 -33.79 30.19
N MET A 727 -45.39 -33.80 28.87
CA MET A 727 -45.60 -35.00 28.06
C MET A 727 -44.62 -36.13 28.43
N GLY A 728 -43.33 -35.82 28.57
CA GLY A 728 -42.30 -36.79 28.94
C GLY A 728 -42.48 -37.34 30.35
N THR A 729 -42.79 -36.48 31.34
CA THR A 729 -43.08 -36.93 32.72
C THR A 729 -44.31 -37.82 32.80
N CYS A 730 -45.40 -37.47 32.11
CA CYS A 730 -46.59 -38.33 32.02
C CYS A 730 -46.26 -39.70 31.42
N LEU A 731 -45.49 -39.73 30.33
CA LEU A 731 -45.08 -40.98 29.67
C LEU A 731 -44.19 -41.83 30.58
N GLY A 732 -43.18 -41.22 31.21
CA GLY A 732 -42.30 -41.88 32.17
C GLY A 732 -43.05 -42.42 33.40
N ALA A 733 -44.02 -41.67 33.92
CA ALA A 733 -44.88 -42.11 35.02
C ALA A 733 -45.71 -43.34 34.64
N LEU A 734 -46.27 -43.38 33.42
CA LEU A 734 -46.99 -44.55 32.90
C LEU A 734 -46.08 -45.78 32.80
N LEU A 735 -44.84 -45.62 32.36
CA LEU A 735 -43.86 -46.70 32.27
C LEU A 735 -43.42 -47.20 33.65
N CYS A 736 -43.18 -46.30 34.60
CA CYS A 736 -42.87 -46.66 35.99
C CYS A 736 -44.03 -47.43 36.64
N ALA A 737 -45.27 -46.99 36.40
CA ALA A 737 -46.46 -47.69 36.86
C ALA A 737 -46.56 -49.09 36.23
N PHE A 738 -46.31 -49.23 34.93
CA PHE A 738 -46.28 -50.52 34.25
C PHE A 738 -45.20 -51.45 34.81
N TRP A 739 -44.00 -50.94 35.06
CA TRP A 739 -42.91 -51.72 35.67
C TRP A 739 -43.27 -52.18 37.09
N ALA A 740 -43.85 -51.30 37.92
CA ALA A 740 -44.35 -51.66 39.25
C ALA A 740 -45.44 -52.73 39.19
N ILE A 741 -46.34 -52.66 38.20
CA ILE A 741 -47.33 -53.70 37.93
C ILE A 741 -46.64 -55.02 37.56
N CYS A 742 -45.61 -55.02 36.70
CA CYS A 742 -44.87 -56.23 36.34
C CYS A 742 -44.17 -56.86 37.55
N VAL A 743 -43.55 -56.05 38.42
CA VAL A 743 -42.95 -56.52 39.69
C VAL A 743 -44.01 -57.16 40.57
N TRP A 744 -45.16 -56.50 40.73
CA TRP A 744 -46.26 -57.02 41.54
C TRP A 744 -46.85 -58.31 40.98
N ILE A 745 -47.08 -58.39 39.66
CA ILE A 745 -47.55 -59.59 38.96
C ILE A 745 -46.59 -60.75 39.23
N LEU A 746 -45.29 -60.53 39.05
CA LEU A 746 -44.28 -61.57 39.28
C LEU A 746 -44.24 -61.99 40.74
N TRP A 747 -44.24 -61.05 41.69
CA TRP A 747 -44.25 -61.38 43.11
C TRP A 747 -45.47 -62.23 43.53
N ARG A 748 -46.64 -61.98 42.93
CA ARG A 748 -47.88 -62.72 43.20
C ARG A 748 -48.04 -64.01 42.39
N LEU A 749 -47.32 -64.17 41.29
CA LEU A 749 -47.47 -65.28 40.35
C LEU A 749 -47.39 -66.68 41.00
N PRO A 750 -46.44 -66.97 41.93
CA PRO A 750 -46.37 -68.28 42.58
C PRO A 750 -47.65 -68.60 43.37
N SER A 751 -48.21 -67.60 44.04
CA SER A 751 -49.44 -67.78 44.82
C SER A 751 -50.67 -68.02 43.94
N TRP A 752 -50.76 -67.36 42.77
CA TRP A 752 -51.85 -67.57 41.83
C TRP A 752 -51.77 -68.91 41.11
N SER A 753 -50.56 -69.42 40.86
CA SER A 753 -50.36 -70.73 40.23
C SER A 753 -50.95 -71.91 41.02
N MET A 754 -51.19 -71.73 42.33
CA MET A 754 -51.74 -72.75 43.21
C MET A 754 -53.27 -72.65 43.40
N THR A 755 -53.94 -71.68 42.77
CA THR A 755 -55.40 -71.48 42.90
C THR A 755 -56.18 -72.10 41.73
N GLU A 756 -57.45 -72.47 41.92
CA GLU A 756 -58.28 -73.07 40.86
C GLU A 756 -58.45 -72.18 39.61
N ASN A 757 -58.35 -70.85 39.76
CA ASN A 757 -58.44 -69.87 38.67
C ASN A 757 -57.08 -69.50 38.06
N TYR A 758 -56.02 -70.30 38.25
CA TYR A 758 -54.67 -70.02 37.77
C TYR A 758 -54.63 -69.68 36.26
N GLN A 759 -55.49 -70.30 35.46
CA GLN A 759 -55.52 -70.11 34.00
C GLN A 759 -55.78 -68.65 33.59
N HIS A 760 -56.59 -67.89 34.34
CA HIS A 760 -56.89 -66.50 33.98
C HIS A 760 -55.72 -65.56 34.30
N HIS A 761 -55.09 -65.73 35.46
CA HIS A 761 -53.99 -64.87 35.91
C HIS A 761 -52.69 -65.17 35.15
N VAL A 762 -52.41 -66.45 34.87
CA VAL A 762 -51.24 -66.87 34.10
C VAL A 762 -51.37 -66.45 32.64
N ALA A 763 -52.55 -66.65 32.01
CA ALA A 763 -52.78 -66.24 30.62
C ALA A 763 -52.63 -64.72 30.41
N ALA A 764 -53.12 -63.91 31.35
CA ALA A 764 -52.96 -62.44 31.28
C ALA A 764 -51.51 -61.98 31.41
N SER A 765 -50.64 -62.79 32.05
CA SER A 765 -49.25 -62.45 32.36
C SER A 765 -48.23 -63.08 31.39
N GLU A 766 -48.70 -63.82 30.37
CA GLU A 766 -47.85 -64.55 29.41
C GLU A 766 -46.79 -63.68 28.75
N PHE A 767 -47.09 -62.41 28.47
CA PHE A 767 -46.14 -61.49 27.82
C PHE A 767 -44.81 -61.33 28.59
N LEU A 768 -44.84 -61.59 29.90
CA LEU A 768 -43.68 -61.43 30.79
C LEU A 768 -42.99 -62.76 31.11
N ILE A 769 -43.72 -63.87 31.11
CA ILE A 769 -43.22 -65.17 31.61
C ILE A 769 -43.07 -66.26 30.55
N ASP A 770 -43.77 -66.15 29.42
CA ASP A 770 -43.88 -67.25 28.45
C ASP A 770 -42.54 -67.56 27.74
N LYS A 771 -41.60 -66.63 27.74
CA LYS A 771 -40.25 -66.81 27.16
C LYS A 771 -39.27 -67.53 28.07
N PHE A 772 -39.57 -67.59 29.35
CA PHE A 772 -38.61 -68.03 30.36
C PHE A 772 -38.93 -69.43 30.90
N ARG A 773 -37.89 -70.11 31.35
CA ARG A 773 -38.01 -71.38 32.08
C ARG A 773 -38.72 -71.15 33.40
N LEU A 774 -39.41 -72.18 33.87
CA LEU A 774 -40.14 -72.18 35.14
C LEU A 774 -39.25 -71.86 36.35
N ASP A 775 -37.94 -72.12 36.29
CA ASP A 775 -37.00 -71.81 37.38
C ASP A 775 -36.46 -70.36 37.34
N SER A 776 -36.66 -69.66 36.22
CA SER A 776 -36.12 -68.31 35.95
C SER A 776 -37.19 -67.35 35.44
N TRP A 777 -38.44 -67.59 35.84
CA TRP A 777 -39.63 -66.84 35.44
C TRP A 777 -39.58 -65.34 35.78
N TRP A 778 -38.72 -64.93 36.73
CA TRP A 778 -38.50 -63.54 37.16
C TRP A 778 -37.61 -62.72 36.21
N PHE A 779 -36.93 -63.36 35.24
CA PHE A 779 -35.92 -62.71 34.40
C PHE A 779 -36.47 -61.61 33.48
N GLY A 780 -37.79 -61.56 33.26
CA GLY A 780 -38.44 -60.47 32.52
C GLY A 780 -38.18 -59.08 33.12
N LEU A 781 -37.94 -58.96 34.43
CA LEU A 781 -37.67 -57.67 35.09
C LEU A 781 -36.28 -57.10 34.74
N PRO A 782 -35.17 -57.85 34.91
CA PRO A 782 -33.86 -57.40 34.43
C PRO A 782 -33.85 -57.00 32.94
N LEU A 783 -34.56 -57.75 32.09
CA LEU A 783 -34.65 -57.45 30.67
C LEU A 783 -35.33 -56.09 30.41
N LEU A 784 -36.43 -55.79 31.12
CA LEU A 784 -37.12 -54.50 31.02
C LEU A 784 -36.30 -53.35 31.60
N LEU A 785 -35.55 -53.57 32.68
CA LEU A 785 -34.79 -52.53 33.36
C LEU A 785 -33.54 -52.09 32.55
N ARG A 786 -33.00 -52.96 31.70
CA ARG A 786 -31.79 -52.71 30.91
C ARG A 786 -31.88 -51.42 30.09
N GLY A 787 -32.94 -51.27 29.29
CA GLY A 787 -33.12 -50.11 28.39
C GLY A 787 -33.16 -48.76 29.12
N PRO A 788 -34.08 -48.56 30.08
CA PRO A 788 -34.17 -47.33 30.86
C PRO A 788 -32.88 -46.98 31.61
N LEU A 789 -32.13 -47.96 32.13
CA LEU A 789 -30.85 -47.69 32.77
C LEU A 789 -29.83 -47.10 31.80
N LEU A 790 -29.79 -47.58 30.56
CA LEU A 790 -28.91 -47.03 29.53
C LEU A 790 -29.33 -45.60 29.14
N SER A 791 -30.62 -45.34 28.96
CA SER A 791 -31.13 -43.98 28.70
C SER A 791 -30.91 -43.01 29.86
N LEU A 792 -31.02 -43.49 31.11
CA LEU A 792 -30.74 -42.67 32.30
C LEU A 792 -29.26 -42.30 32.40
N LEU A 793 -28.37 -43.22 32.03
CA LEU A 793 -26.93 -42.98 32.02
C LEU A 793 -26.52 -41.98 30.93
N ASP A 794 -27.10 -42.07 29.73
CA ASP A 794 -26.93 -41.08 28.65
C ASP A 794 -27.41 -39.68 29.12
N TRP A 795 -28.60 -39.60 29.72
CA TRP A 795 -29.07 -38.37 30.34
C TRP A 795 -28.13 -37.85 31.43
N ALA A 796 -27.66 -38.70 32.36
CA ALA A 796 -26.80 -38.29 33.46
C ALA A 796 -25.43 -37.79 32.97
N GLY A 797 -24.89 -38.39 31.90
CA GLY A 797 -23.68 -37.92 31.23
C GLY A 797 -23.87 -36.54 30.60
N ARG A 798 -25.02 -36.30 29.97
CA ARG A 798 -25.33 -35.08 29.21
C ARG A 798 -25.86 -33.91 30.04
N ALA A 799 -26.65 -34.19 31.07
CA ALA A 799 -27.22 -33.19 31.98
C ALA A 799 -26.14 -32.48 32.80
N GLY A 800 -24.93 -33.03 32.88
CA GLY A 800 -23.79 -32.42 33.53
C GLY A 800 -24.04 -32.15 35.01
N LEU A 801 -23.31 -32.87 35.85
CA LEU A 801 -22.93 -32.35 37.17
C LEU A 801 -22.15 -31.01 37.10
N ALA A 802 -22.05 -30.37 35.92
CA ALA A 802 -21.75 -28.95 35.73
C ALA A 802 -22.71 -28.02 36.48
N GLY A 803 -23.95 -28.45 36.77
CA GLY A 803 -24.83 -27.73 37.70
C GLY A 803 -24.28 -27.63 39.15
N TRP A 804 -23.29 -28.44 39.50
CA TRP A 804 -22.69 -28.51 40.84
C TRP A 804 -21.22 -28.03 40.92
N GLY A 805 -20.68 -27.39 39.87
CA GLY A 805 -19.42 -26.65 39.96
C GLY A 805 -18.15 -27.48 40.13
N LEU A 806 -18.16 -28.78 39.84
CA LEU A 806 -16.96 -29.62 39.84
C LEU A 806 -16.35 -29.64 38.43
N GLY A 807 -15.45 -28.70 38.17
CA GLY A 807 -14.70 -28.57 36.90
C GLY A 807 -13.69 -29.70 36.67
N LEU A 808 -14.16 -30.89 36.35
CA LEU A 808 -13.36 -32.00 35.83
C LEU A 808 -13.74 -32.23 34.36
N GLY A 809 -12.75 -32.24 33.46
CA GLY A 809 -12.93 -32.38 32.02
C GLY A 809 -13.36 -33.77 31.53
N CYS A 810 -13.85 -33.81 30.28
CA CYS A 810 -14.27 -34.97 29.47
C CYS A 810 -14.98 -36.12 30.20
N TRP A 811 -16.31 -36.00 30.32
CA TRP A 811 -17.18 -37.02 30.91
C TRP A 811 -17.63 -38.14 29.94
N CYS A 812 -17.32 -38.04 28.64
CA CYS A 812 -17.68 -39.04 27.62
C CYS A 812 -17.11 -40.44 27.94
N GLY A 813 -15.90 -40.49 28.51
CA GLY A 813 -15.29 -41.75 28.96
C GLY A 813 -16.01 -42.41 30.14
N LEU A 814 -16.60 -41.62 31.06
CA LEU A 814 -17.36 -42.17 32.20
C LEU A 814 -18.71 -42.73 31.75
N GLU A 815 -19.39 -42.04 30.83
CA GLU A 815 -20.66 -42.47 30.24
C GLU A 815 -20.52 -43.85 29.57
N MET A 816 -19.51 -44.02 28.72
CA MET A 816 -19.20 -45.31 28.08
C MET A 816 -18.87 -46.42 29.08
N VAL A 817 -18.14 -46.11 30.17
CA VAL A 817 -17.85 -47.07 31.24
C VAL A 817 -19.11 -47.54 31.92
N MET A 818 -20.00 -46.62 32.30
CA MET A 818 -21.23 -46.96 33.02
C MET A 818 -22.20 -47.78 32.16
N MET A 819 -22.28 -47.48 30.87
CA MET A 819 -23.08 -48.28 29.93
C MET A 819 -22.50 -49.67 29.75
N SER A 820 -21.18 -49.80 29.61
CA SER A 820 -20.49 -51.09 29.51
C SER A 820 -20.69 -51.92 30.78
N LEU A 821 -20.58 -51.31 31.98
CA LEU A 821 -20.86 -51.98 33.26
C LEU A 821 -22.30 -52.48 33.35
N THR A 822 -23.27 -51.70 32.86
CA THR A 822 -24.69 -52.10 32.84
C THR A 822 -24.92 -53.30 31.92
N LEU A 823 -24.32 -53.30 30.73
CA LEU A 823 -24.38 -54.43 29.79
C LEU A 823 -23.65 -55.68 30.32
N ILE A 824 -22.50 -55.50 30.99
CA ILE A 824 -21.75 -56.58 31.65
C ILE A 824 -22.59 -57.20 32.77
N ALA A 825 -23.20 -56.38 33.62
CA ALA A 825 -24.07 -56.87 34.70
C ALA A 825 -25.25 -57.69 34.13
N TYR A 826 -25.86 -57.21 33.05
CA TYR A 826 -26.94 -57.92 32.35
C TYR A 826 -26.45 -59.27 31.78
N VAL A 827 -25.34 -59.30 31.03
CA VAL A 827 -24.87 -60.54 30.39
C VAL A 827 -24.38 -61.56 31.41
N VAL A 828 -23.81 -61.12 32.54
CA VAL A 828 -23.47 -61.99 33.67
C VAL A 828 -24.73 -62.62 34.26
N LEU A 829 -25.77 -61.83 34.53
CA LEU A 829 -27.06 -62.35 35.01
C LEU A 829 -27.69 -63.32 34.01
N LEU A 830 -27.66 -63.01 32.71
CA LEU A 830 -28.14 -63.89 31.63
C LEU A 830 -27.38 -65.22 31.61
N SER A 831 -26.05 -65.15 31.72
CA SER A 831 -25.16 -66.32 31.66
C SER A 831 -25.24 -67.19 32.91
N LEU A 832 -25.61 -66.64 34.07
CA LEU A 832 -25.84 -67.40 35.29
C LEU A 832 -27.24 -68.03 35.32
N ALA A 833 -28.27 -67.31 34.84
CA ALA A 833 -29.65 -67.76 34.94
C ALA A 833 -30.08 -68.69 33.79
N TRP A 834 -29.48 -68.56 32.59
CA TRP A 834 -29.94 -69.24 31.35
C TRP A 834 -31.47 -69.23 31.19
N PRO A 835 -32.09 -68.05 31.22
CA PRO A 835 -33.51 -67.92 31.50
C PRO A 835 -34.42 -68.38 30.37
N PHE A 836 -34.01 -68.33 29.10
CA PHE A 836 -34.88 -68.66 27.97
C PHE A 836 -35.19 -70.16 27.87
N LYS A 837 -36.45 -70.51 27.53
CA LYS A 837 -36.89 -71.91 27.32
C LYS A 837 -36.08 -72.64 26.24
N VAL A 838 -35.72 -71.94 25.15
CA VAL A 838 -34.93 -72.49 24.04
C VAL A 838 -33.45 -72.13 24.24
N PRO A 839 -32.53 -73.10 24.39
CA PRO A 839 -31.13 -72.84 24.73
C PRO A 839 -30.41 -71.87 23.80
N ILE A 840 -30.68 -71.93 22.49
CA ILE A 840 -30.04 -71.08 21.49
C ILE A 840 -30.32 -69.58 21.71
N LEU A 841 -31.48 -69.23 22.28
CA LEU A 841 -31.85 -67.84 22.53
C LEU A 841 -30.95 -67.20 23.59
N ASN A 842 -30.54 -67.96 24.61
CA ASN A 842 -29.58 -67.49 25.61
C ASN A 842 -28.23 -67.16 24.98
N ALA A 843 -27.75 -68.04 24.08
CA ALA A 843 -26.48 -67.85 23.38
C ALA A 843 -26.52 -66.65 22.43
N VAL A 844 -27.63 -66.46 21.70
CA VAL A 844 -27.82 -65.34 20.77
C VAL A 844 -27.83 -64.00 21.52
N ASP A 845 -28.62 -63.87 22.59
CA ASP A 845 -28.69 -62.62 23.36
C ASP A 845 -27.36 -62.29 24.06
N ALA A 846 -26.67 -63.32 24.58
CA ALA A 846 -25.33 -63.16 25.14
C ALA A 846 -24.30 -62.71 24.09
N ALA A 847 -24.29 -63.34 22.92
CA ALA A 847 -23.38 -62.99 21.82
C ALA A 847 -23.63 -61.56 21.31
N CYS A 848 -24.90 -61.18 21.11
CA CYS A 848 -25.25 -59.81 20.72
C CYS A 848 -24.83 -58.80 21.78
N THR A 849 -25.05 -59.08 23.06
CA THR A 849 -24.67 -58.17 24.15
C THR A 849 -23.14 -58.03 24.27
N TRP A 850 -22.39 -59.11 24.11
CA TRP A 850 -20.93 -59.04 24.05
C TRP A 850 -20.42 -58.25 22.84
N ALA A 851 -21.05 -58.39 21.68
CA ALA A 851 -20.71 -57.60 20.50
C ALA A 851 -20.89 -56.10 20.75
N LEU A 852 -21.95 -55.71 21.47
CA LEU A 852 -22.18 -54.31 21.87
C LEU A 852 -21.08 -53.78 22.80
N ILE A 853 -20.71 -54.57 23.82
CA ILE A 853 -19.65 -54.19 24.77
C ILE A 853 -18.32 -54.00 24.02
N LEU A 854 -17.94 -54.94 23.17
CA LEU A 854 -16.72 -54.84 22.35
C LEU A 854 -16.74 -53.62 21.43
N HIS A 855 -17.90 -53.26 20.89
CA HIS A 855 -18.02 -52.07 20.05
C HIS A 855 -17.79 -50.78 20.85
N LEU A 856 -18.37 -50.67 22.05
CA LEU A 856 -18.15 -49.51 22.95
C LEU A 856 -16.68 -49.38 23.38
N ASP A 857 -16.03 -50.49 23.72
CA ASP A 857 -14.62 -50.49 24.13
C ASP A 857 -13.67 -50.14 22.96
N LEU A 858 -13.99 -50.60 21.74
CA LEU A 858 -13.21 -50.26 20.54
C LEU A 858 -13.26 -48.76 20.26
N VAL A 859 -14.43 -48.14 20.38
CA VAL A 859 -14.65 -46.70 20.14
C VAL A 859 -13.87 -45.87 21.14
N ARG A 860 -13.90 -46.24 22.42
CA ARG A 860 -13.10 -45.60 23.47
C ARG A 860 -11.60 -45.65 23.16
N GLY A 861 -11.10 -46.79 22.67
CA GLY A 861 -9.70 -46.94 22.29
C GLY A 861 -9.26 -46.00 21.15
N PHE A 862 -10.16 -45.65 20.22
CA PHE A 862 -9.88 -44.68 19.16
C PHE A 862 -9.84 -43.24 19.68
N GLU A 863 -10.71 -42.88 20.64
CA GLU A 863 -10.73 -41.54 21.24
C GLU A 863 -9.44 -41.27 22.06
N ASP A 864 -9.01 -42.25 22.86
CA ASP A 864 -7.75 -42.17 23.63
C ASP A 864 -6.52 -42.03 22.71
N TYR A 865 -6.52 -42.68 21.53
CA TYR A 865 -5.46 -42.55 20.51
C TYR A 865 -5.51 -41.22 19.75
N GLY A 866 -6.71 -40.72 19.43
CA GLY A 866 -6.89 -39.44 18.72
C GLY A 866 -6.46 -38.23 19.55
N ASN A 867 -6.73 -38.25 20.86
CA ASN A 867 -6.30 -37.21 21.80
C ASN A 867 -4.77 -37.20 22.02
N GLY A 868 -4.09 -38.33 21.84
CA GLY A 868 -2.63 -38.43 21.95
C GLY A 868 -1.84 -37.82 20.77
N ILE A 869 -2.47 -37.63 19.61
CA ILE A 869 -1.80 -37.20 18.36
C ILE A 869 -2.05 -35.71 18.04
N SER A 870 -3.15 -35.11 18.54
CA SER A 870 -3.57 -33.78 18.08
C SER A 870 -3.01 -32.60 18.88
N GLY A 871 -2.54 -32.77 20.12
CA GLY A 871 -2.01 -31.67 20.95
C GLY A 871 -2.97 -30.47 21.11
N LYS A 872 -4.25 -30.64 20.76
CA LYS A 872 -5.29 -29.62 20.87
C LYS A 872 -6.13 -29.98 22.08
N SER A 873 -6.15 -29.08 23.06
CA SER A 873 -7.12 -29.13 24.15
C SER A 873 -8.54 -29.17 23.57
N PRO A 874 -9.45 -29.98 24.11
CA PRO A 874 -10.86 -29.88 23.76
C PRO A 874 -11.38 -28.51 24.23
N ILE A 875 -11.95 -27.74 23.31
CA ILE A 875 -12.59 -26.43 23.57
C ILE A 875 -14.02 -26.66 24.04
#